data_AF-A0AAD1RWR3-F1
#
_entry.id   AF-A0AAD1RWR3-F1
#
_cell.length_a   1.000
_cell.length_b   1.000
_cell.length_c   1.000
_cell.angle_alpha   90.00
_cell.angle_beta   90.00
_cell.angle_gamma   90.00
#
_symmetry.space_group_name_H-M   'P 1'
#
loop_
_entity.id
_entity.type
_entity.pdbx_description
1 polymer ?
#
loop_
_entity_poly.entity_id
_entity_poly.type
_entity_poly.pdbx_seq_one_letter_code
_entity_poly.pdbx_strand_id
1 'polypeptide(L)'
;MAAAMSEGAIAGGGRAGGGGSAVGSAAGAPQGSPGVTVSAGGGAAARGADSPAGGGGAAAVPLRIAAKKGQLRSAPRAKKLEKLGVYSACKADETCKCNGWKNPNPPTTPPRVDLQQTVVSLTEPCRSCSHSLASHVSHLENVSEEEMSRLLGIVLDVEYLFTCVHKEEDADTKQVYFYLFKLLRKCILQMVKPVVDGSLQSPPFEKPSIEQGVNNFVQYKFSHLPTKERQTIIELAKMFLNRINYWHLETPSHRRLRSPNEDNADYKVNYTRWLCYCNVPQFCDSLQRYETTQVFGRTLLRSVFTVMRRQLLEQARQEKDKLPPEKRTLILTHFPKFLSMLEEEVYSLNSPIWDEDFMSSSSRNNELGIQTVISTQIISRSCATTASPASLEQSSTGSLSPSGKPTSGLEANLGDKRKLNEPIAGEEYKKPRVVGDIPLELINEVMSTITDPAAMLGPETSFLSAISARDEAARLEERRGVIEFHVVGNSLNQKPNKKIMIWLVGLQNVFSHQLPRMPKEYITRLVFDPKHKTLALIKDGRVIGGICFRMFPSQGFTEIVFCAVTSNEQVKGYGTHLMNHLKEYHIKHNILNFLTYADEYAIGYFKKQGFSKDIKVPKARYVGYIKDYEGATLMGCELNPRIPYTEFSVIIKKQKEIIKKMIERKQAQIRKVYPGLSCFKEGVRQIPIESIPGIRETGWKPSIKERRAKRSGTAIQHTKKHSSAGEEPSKCLALYGTCEKD
;
A
#
# COMPACT_ATOMS: atom_id res chain seq x y z
N MET A 1 -11.24 -43.86 -9.20
CA MET A 1 -12.32 -43.54 -10.16
C MET A 1 -11.87 -42.27 -10.89
N ALA A 2 -11.31 -42.27 -12.11
CA ALA A 2 -11.73 -42.93 -13.36
C ALA A 2 -13.18 -42.55 -13.74
N ALA A 3 -13.61 -42.17 -14.96
CA ALA A 3 -13.02 -41.83 -16.28
C ALA A 3 -14.17 -41.20 -17.14
N ALA A 4 -14.06 -40.55 -18.30
CA ALA A 4 -13.02 -39.92 -19.15
C ALA A 4 -13.72 -38.77 -19.95
N MET A 5 -13.08 -37.93 -20.78
CA MET A 5 -12.86 -38.02 -22.26
C MET A 5 -12.57 -36.55 -22.71
N SER A 6 -11.58 -36.13 -23.52
CA SER A 6 -11.00 -36.56 -24.82
C SER A 6 -11.67 -35.94 -26.07
N GLU A 7 -10.83 -35.69 -27.10
CA GLU A 7 -11.09 -35.08 -28.43
C GLU A 7 -11.09 -33.53 -28.52
N GLY A 8 -10.47 -32.92 -29.54
CA GLY A 8 -9.74 -33.51 -30.68
C GLY A 8 -8.74 -32.55 -31.34
N ALA A 9 -7.71 -33.13 -31.96
CA ALA A 9 -6.71 -32.42 -32.77
C ALA A 9 -6.82 -32.89 -34.22
N ILE A 10 -6.63 -32.00 -35.19
CA ILE A 10 -6.52 -32.34 -36.61
C ILE A 10 -5.26 -31.67 -37.17
N ALA A 11 -4.44 -32.45 -37.86
CA ALA A 11 -3.23 -32.02 -38.53
C ALA A 11 -3.49 -31.78 -40.02
N GLY A 12 -2.63 -30.96 -40.64
CA GLY A 12 -2.55 -30.79 -42.09
C GLY A 12 -1.25 -30.09 -42.45
N GLY A 13 -0.43 -30.69 -43.30
CA GLY A 13 0.86 -30.14 -43.72
C GLY A 13 1.09 -30.28 -45.22
N GLY A 14 2.09 -29.57 -45.75
CA GLY A 14 2.60 -29.82 -47.10
C GLY A 14 3.21 -28.62 -47.82
N ARG A 15 4.54 -28.69 -48.06
CA ARG A 15 5.34 -28.08 -49.16
C ARG A 15 5.34 -26.53 -49.31
N ALA A 16 6.40 -25.77 -49.64
CA ALA A 16 7.75 -25.93 -50.22
C ALA A 16 7.91 -25.12 -51.54
N GLY A 17 9.03 -24.40 -51.67
CA GLY A 17 9.34 -23.39 -52.72
C GLY A 17 9.64 -22.03 -52.06
N GLY A 18 10.81 -21.38 -52.16
CA GLY A 18 11.57 -21.04 -53.37
C GLY A 18 11.01 -19.73 -53.92
N GLY A 19 11.68 -18.57 -54.01
CA GLY A 19 13.10 -18.23 -54.02
C GLY A 19 13.31 -17.23 -55.17
N GLY A 20 13.97 -16.08 -54.97
CA GLY A 20 14.25 -15.12 -56.05
C GLY A 20 14.35 -13.65 -55.62
N SER A 21 15.38 -12.95 -56.12
CA SER A 21 15.65 -11.53 -55.85
C SER A 21 15.73 -10.72 -57.15
N ALA A 22 15.24 -9.47 -57.11
CA ALA A 22 15.62 -8.33 -57.97
C ALA A 22 15.08 -7.07 -57.26
N VAL A 23 15.82 -6.02 -56.91
CA VAL A 23 16.83 -5.21 -57.61
C VAL A 23 16.24 -4.43 -58.79
N GLY A 24 16.06 -3.12 -58.58
CA GLY A 24 15.69 -2.11 -59.57
C GLY A 24 15.90 -0.73 -58.93
N SER A 25 16.79 0.09 -59.51
CA SER A 25 17.32 1.31 -58.88
C SER A 25 16.92 2.59 -59.61
N ALA A 26 17.20 3.74 -58.97
CA ALA A 26 17.34 5.09 -59.55
C ALA A 26 16.03 5.78 -60.02
N ALA A 27 15.93 7.11 -60.06
CA ALA A 27 16.64 8.20 -59.35
C ALA A 27 15.86 9.53 -59.60
N GLY A 28 16.19 10.61 -58.87
CA GLY A 28 15.81 11.97 -59.27
C GLY A 28 15.15 12.83 -58.18
N ALA A 29 15.92 13.77 -57.62
CA ALA A 29 15.39 14.97 -56.97
C ALA A 29 15.25 16.09 -58.04
N PRO A 30 14.60 17.24 -57.74
CA PRO A 30 15.30 18.29 -56.98
C PRO A 30 14.43 19.06 -55.96
N GLN A 31 15.02 20.10 -55.39
CA GLN A 31 14.59 20.89 -54.23
C GLN A 31 13.50 21.93 -54.54
N GLY A 32 12.81 22.39 -53.49
CA GLY A 32 11.98 23.60 -53.53
C GLY A 32 11.47 24.04 -52.16
N SER A 33 11.99 25.16 -51.64
CA SER A 33 11.38 25.96 -50.55
C SER A 33 11.09 27.35 -51.14
N PRO A 34 9.95 27.99 -50.82
CA PRO A 34 9.81 28.80 -49.60
C PRO A 34 8.41 28.57 -48.94
N GLY A 35 7.93 29.26 -47.91
CA GLY A 35 8.28 30.52 -47.25
C GLY A 35 7.26 30.81 -46.14
N VAL A 36 7.47 31.88 -45.37
CA VAL A 36 6.69 32.19 -44.16
C VAL A 36 5.36 32.89 -44.46
N THR A 37 4.27 32.50 -43.78
CA THR A 37 3.13 33.39 -43.52
C THR A 37 2.71 33.32 -42.05
N VAL A 38 2.33 34.48 -41.51
CA VAL A 38 1.89 34.70 -40.13
C VAL A 38 0.37 34.94 -40.14
N SER A 39 -0.36 34.36 -39.19
CA SER A 39 -1.68 34.87 -38.78
C SER A 39 -2.01 34.42 -37.36
N ALA A 40 -2.69 35.27 -36.61
CA ALA A 40 -2.88 35.16 -35.16
C ALA A 40 -4.36 35.25 -34.76
N GLY A 41 -4.65 34.84 -33.51
CA GLY A 41 -5.98 34.85 -32.90
C GLY A 41 -6.72 33.51 -33.06
N GLY A 42 -7.41 32.99 -32.05
CA GLY A 42 -7.58 33.47 -30.67
C GLY A 42 -8.79 32.77 -30.05
N GLY A 43 -8.65 32.16 -28.87
CA GLY A 43 -9.74 31.43 -28.23
C GLY A 43 -9.28 30.65 -27.00
N ALA A 44 -9.58 31.16 -25.81
CA ALA A 44 -9.11 30.60 -24.55
C ALA A 44 -9.98 29.44 -24.04
N ALA A 45 -9.34 28.44 -23.42
CA ALA A 45 -9.98 27.51 -22.48
C ALA A 45 -9.08 27.41 -21.24
N ALA A 46 -9.69 27.45 -20.06
CA ALA A 46 -9.00 27.80 -18.81
C ALA A 46 -8.15 26.66 -18.20
N ARG A 47 -7.10 27.07 -17.47
CA ARG A 47 -6.34 26.20 -16.55
C ARG A 47 -7.19 25.87 -15.31
N GLY A 48 -7.14 24.63 -14.82
CA GLY A 48 -7.83 24.23 -13.60
C GLY A 48 -7.18 23.06 -12.86
N ALA A 49 -6.49 23.38 -11.76
CA ALA A 49 -6.17 22.51 -10.62
C ALA A 49 -5.50 21.13 -10.87
N ASP A 50 -4.16 21.11 -10.90
CA ASP A 50 -3.41 19.93 -10.42
C ASP A 50 -3.65 19.73 -8.91
N SER A 51 -3.79 18.48 -8.47
CA SER A 51 -3.76 18.11 -7.04
C SER A 51 -3.13 16.72 -6.82
N PRO A 52 -2.44 16.50 -5.69
CA PRO A 52 -1.41 15.45 -5.60
C PRO A 52 -1.98 14.06 -5.24
N ALA A 53 -1.90 13.12 -6.17
CA ALA A 53 -2.38 11.74 -5.99
C ALA A 53 -1.41 10.85 -5.18
N GLY A 54 -1.39 11.03 -3.85
CA GLY A 54 -0.57 10.27 -2.91
C GLY A 54 -1.33 9.20 -2.10
N GLY A 55 -1.69 8.08 -2.73
CA GLY A 55 -2.24 6.89 -2.06
C GLY A 55 -3.66 6.51 -2.50
N GLY A 56 -3.80 5.37 -3.19
CA GLY A 56 -5.08 4.95 -3.76
C GLY A 56 -5.06 3.59 -4.45
N GLY A 57 -4.41 2.58 -3.87
CA GLY A 57 -4.26 1.25 -4.49
C GLY A 57 -5.59 0.52 -4.75
N ALA A 58 -6.52 0.57 -3.78
CA ALA A 58 -7.87 -0.01 -3.94
C ALA A 58 -8.88 0.99 -4.55
N ALA A 59 -8.78 2.28 -4.21
CA ALA A 59 -9.75 3.30 -4.62
C ALA A 59 -9.65 3.74 -6.11
N ALA A 60 -8.49 3.54 -6.76
CA ALA A 60 -8.32 3.96 -8.16
C ALA A 60 -8.99 3.02 -9.18
N VAL A 61 -9.23 1.75 -8.83
CA VAL A 61 -9.82 0.77 -9.76
C VAL A 61 -11.33 0.99 -9.96
N PRO A 62 -12.16 1.22 -8.92
CA PRO A 62 -13.56 1.61 -9.08
C PRO A 62 -13.73 2.87 -9.94
N LEU A 63 -12.85 3.87 -9.78
CA LEU A 63 -12.89 5.10 -10.58
C LEU A 63 -12.61 4.85 -12.08
N ARG A 64 -11.67 3.95 -12.42
CA ARG A 64 -11.43 3.53 -13.81
C ARG A 64 -12.61 2.76 -14.41
N ILE A 65 -13.28 1.92 -13.62
CA ILE A 65 -14.50 1.21 -14.05
C ILE A 65 -15.65 2.20 -14.27
N ALA A 66 -15.85 3.14 -13.36
CA ALA A 66 -16.86 4.19 -13.49
C ALA A 66 -16.62 5.07 -14.75
N ALA A 67 -15.35 5.42 -15.04
CA ALA A 67 -14.99 6.11 -16.27
C ALA A 67 -15.29 5.28 -17.53
N LYS A 68 -14.95 3.97 -17.54
CA LYS A 68 -15.26 3.04 -18.65
C LYS A 68 -16.78 2.85 -18.83
N LYS A 69 -17.55 2.82 -17.73
CA LYS A 69 -19.03 2.83 -17.74
C LYS A 69 -19.57 4.11 -18.35
N GLY A 70 -19.04 5.28 -17.99
CA GLY A 70 -19.39 6.56 -18.60
C GLY A 70 -19.15 6.56 -20.12
N GLN A 71 -17.95 6.15 -20.56
CA GLN A 71 -17.58 6.10 -21.97
C GLN A 71 -18.41 5.10 -22.79
N LEU A 72 -18.85 3.98 -22.19
CA LEU A 72 -19.71 3.02 -22.88
C LEU A 72 -21.18 3.46 -22.91
N ARG A 73 -21.66 4.18 -21.89
CA ARG A 73 -23.01 4.78 -21.86
C ARG A 73 -23.17 5.90 -22.90
N SER A 74 -22.10 6.64 -23.22
CA SER A 74 -22.09 7.68 -24.28
C SER A 74 -21.78 7.16 -25.70
N ALA A 75 -21.57 5.85 -25.88
CA ALA A 75 -21.27 5.27 -27.19
C ALA A 75 -22.50 5.22 -28.13
N PRO A 76 -22.33 5.17 -29.47
CA PRO A 76 -23.43 4.97 -30.40
C PRO A 76 -24.20 3.66 -30.17
N ARG A 77 -25.52 3.66 -30.41
CA ARG A 77 -26.42 2.51 -30.15
C ARG A 77 -25.94 1.20 -30.80
N ALA A 78 -25.40 1.24 -32.03
CA ALA A 78 -24.82 0.06 -32.69
C ALA A 78 -23.73 -0.63 -31.84
N LYS A 79 -22.81 0.16 -31.26
CA LYS A 79 -21.71 -0.34 -30.40
C LYS A 79 -22.19 -0.82 -29.03
N LYS A 80 -23.28 -0.24 -28.52
CA LYS A 80 -23.98 -0.74 -27.33
C LYS A 80 -24.59 -2.13 -27.59
N LEU A 81 -25.27 -2.29 -28.73
CA LEU A 81 -25.88 -3.55 -29.16
C LEU A 81 -24.84 -4.64 -29.42
N GLU A 82 -23.72 -4.33 -30.11
CA GLU A 82 -22.59 -5.25 -30.29
C GLU A 82 -22.12 -5.83 -28.93
N LYS A 83 -21.88 -4.95 -27.95
CA LYS A 83 -21.42 -5.34 -26.61
C LYS A 83 -22.42 -6.18 -25.82
N LEU A 84 -23.73 -5.91 -25.98
CA LEU A 84 -24.80 -6.69 -25.35
C LEU A 84 -25.03 -8.04 -26.06
N GLY A 85 -24.87 -8.08 -27.38
CA GLY A 85 -25.02 -9.29 -28.20
C GLY A 85 -24.13 -10.44 -27.75
N VAL A 86 -22.91 -10.15 -27.27
CA VAL A 86 -21.96 -11.14 -26.71
C VAL A 86 -22.51 -11.91 -25.50
N TYR A 87 -23.49 -11.35 -24.81
CA TYR A 87 -24.12 -11.92 -23.60
C TYR A 87 -25.62 -12.24 -23.80
N SER A 88 -26.12 -12.12 -25.02
CA SER A 88 -27.54 -12.27 -25.38
C SER A 88 -27.84 -13.61 -26.03
N ALA A 89 -29.01 -14.19 -25.72
CA ALA A 89 -29.47 -15.41 -26.39
C ALA A 89 -29.93 -15.13 -27.84
N CYS A 90 -29.67 -16.07 -28.74
CA CYS A 90 -30.12 -16.00 -30.13
C CYS A 90 -31.61 -16.36 -30.23
N LYS A 91 -32.39 -15.54 -30.95
CA LYS A 91 -33.82 -15.73 -31.21
C LYS A 91 -34.13 -15.92 -32.71
N ALA A 92 -33.20 -16.53 -33.46
CA ALA A 92 -33.37 -16.79 -34.90
C ALA A 92 -34.31 -17.97 -35.18
N ASP A 93 -34.25 -18.99 -34.32
CA ASP A 93 -35.01 -20.23 -34.42
C ASP A 93 -35.22 -20.80 -33.00
N GLU A 94 -36.38 -21.39 -32.75
CA GLU A 94 -36.78 -22.03 -31.48
C GLU A 94 -35.80 -23.15 -31.07
N THR A 95 -35.11 -23.78 -32.03
CA THR A 95 -34.12 -24.83 -31.76
C THR A 95 -32.75 -24.30 -31.31
N CYS A 96 -32.48 -23.00 -31.47
CA CYS A 96 -31.14 -22.42 -31.33
C CYS A 96 -30.75 -22.16 -29.85
N LYS A 97 -29.81 -22.97 -29.32
CA LYS A 97 -29.32 -22.87 -27.93
C LYS A 97 -28.15 -21.88 -27.73
N CYS A 98 -27.98 -20.91 -28.63
CA CYS A 98 -26.86 -19.97 -28.56
C CYS A 98 -27.09 -18.88 -27.50
N ASN A 99 -26.14 -18.71 -26.58
CA ASN A 99 -26.22 -17.81 -25.42
C ASN A 99 -25.26 -16.61 -25.49
N GLY A 100 -24.89 -16.18 -26.70
CA GLY A 100 -24.03 -15.01 -26.91
C GLY A 100 -23.37 -14.99 -28.29
N TRP A 101 -23.52 -13.87 -29.00
CA TRP A 101 -22.88 -13.63 -30.29
C TRP A 101 -21.35 -13.69 -30.17
N LYS A 102 -20.70 -14.35 -31.13
CA LYS A 102 -19.24 -14.45 -31.23
C LYS A 102 -18.80 -13.83 -32.53
N ASN A 103 -18.05 -12.72 -32.43
CA ASN A 103 -17.50 -12.01 -33.58
C ASN A 103 -16.67 -12.99 -34.45
N PRO A 104 -16.97 -13.13 -35.75
CA PRO A 104 -16.22 -14.00 -36.65
C PRO A 104 -14.79 -13.48 -36.92
N ASN A 105 -14.58 -12.16 -36.81
CA ASN A 105 -13.31 -11.45 -37.00
C ASN A 105 -12.77 -10.93 -35.65
N PRO A 106 -12.16 -11.79 -34.80
CA PRO A 106 -11.61 -11.34 -33.53
C PRO A 106 -10.49 -10.31 -33.75
N PRO A 107 -10.44 -9.22 -32.96
CA PRO A 107 -9.37 -8.23 -33.08
C PRO A 107 -8.01 -8.89 -32.82
N THR A 108 -7.03 -8.60 -33.68
CA THR A 108 -5.67 -9.09 -33.53
C THR A 108 -5.08 -8.61 -32.20
N THR A 109 -4.44 -9.53 -31.47
CA THR A 109 -3.75 -9.24 -30.21
C THR A 109 -2.25 -9.13 -30.49
N PRO A 110 -1.58 -8.02 -30.10
CA PRO A 110 -2.09 -6.84 -29.39
C PRO A 110 -2.88 -5.87 -30.30
N PRO A 111 -3.81 -5.08 -29.74
CA PRO A 111 -4.55 -4.08 -30.51
C PRO A 111 -3.61 -2.98 -31.01
N ARG A 112 -3.59 -2.75 -32.33
CA ARG A 112 -2.94 -1.55 -32.91
C ARG A 112 -3.77 -0.31 -32.58
N VAL A 113 -3.08 0.79 -32.26
CA VAL A 113 -3.70 2.02 -31.74
C VAL A 113 -4.41 2.82 -32.85
N ASP A 114 -4.03 2.64 -34.11
CA ASP A 114 -4.49 3.45 -35.26
C ASP A 114 -5.38 2.67 -36.25
N LEU A 115 -6.48 2.07 -35.78
CA LEU A 115 -7.63 1.81 -36.65
C LEU A 115 -8.89 2.45 -36.08
N GLN A 116 -9.57 3.24 -36.92
CA GLN A 116 -10.97 3.58 -36.75
C GLN A 116 -11.76 2.31 -36.42
N GLN A 117 -12.53 2.34 -35.33
CA GLN A 117 -13.32 1.19 -34.90
C GLN A 117 -14.27 0.78 -36.03
N THR A 118 -13.98 -0.37 -36.63
CA THR A 118 -14.81 -0.97 -37.66
C THR A 118 -16.20 -1.17 -37.08
N VAL A 119 -17.20 -0.50 -37.65
CA VAL A 119 -18.58 -0.60 -37.16
C VAL A 119 -19.09 -1.98 -37.53
N VAL A 120 -19.21 -2.85 -36.54
CA VAL A 120 -19.79 -4.20 -36.71
C VAL A 120 -21.21 -4.07 -37.24
N SER A 121 -21.48 -4.71 -38.38
CA SER A 121 -22.81 -4.70 -38.97
C SER A 121 -23.75 -5.65 -38.23
N LEU A 122 -25.02 -5.28 -38.08
CA LEU A 122 -26.06 -6.16 -37.52
C LEU A 122 -26.28 -7.44 -38.35
N THR A 123 -25.79 -7.46 -39.60
CA THR A 123 -25.83 -8.61 -40.51
C THR A 123 -24.70 -9.63 -40.27
N GLU A 124 -23.71 -9.36 -39.42
CA GLU A 124 -22.57 -10.28 -39.24
C GLU A 124 -22.97 -11.60 -38.56
N PRO A 125 -22.59 -12.77 -39.11
CA PRO A 125 -22.96 -14.07 -38.58
C PRO A 125 -22.17 -14.43 -37.33
N CYS A 126 -22.86 -14.98 -36.33
CA CYS A 126 -22.26 -15.51 -35.12
C CYS A 126 -21.41 -16.76 -35.42
N ARG A 127 -20.14 -16.78 -34.99
CA ARG A 127 -19.25 -17.94 -35.15
C ARG A 127 -19.79 -19.24 -34.50
N SER A 128 -20.71 -19.15 -33.54
CA SER A 128 -21.23 -20.31 -32.81
C SER A 128 -22.57 -20.86 -33.31
N CYS A 129 -23.35 -20.11 -34.07
CA CYS A 129 -24.67 -20.55 -34.57
C CYS A 129 -25.02 -20.05 -35.98
N SER A 130 -24.08 -19.40 -36.68
CA SER A 130 -24.24 -18.77 -38.01
C SER A 130 -25.33 -17.69 -38.15
N HIS A 131 -26.25 -17.54 -37.19
CA HIS A 131 -27.27 -16.49 -37.20
C HIS A 131 -26.68 -15.09 -36.97
N SER A 132 -27.32 -14.08 -37.53
CA SER A 132 -26.85 -12.69 -37.51
C SER A 132 -26.83 -12.08 -36.09
N LEU A 133 -26.04 -11.01 -35.91
CA LEU A 133 -26.06 -10.21 -34.69
C LEU A 133 -27.46 -9.66 -34.41
N ALA A 134 -28.23 -9.25 -35.43
CA ALA A 134 -29.62 -8.83 -35.31
C ALA A 134 -30.48 -9.87 -34.56
N SER A 135 -30.38 -11.15 -34.88
CA SER A 135 -31.11 -12.22 -34.18
C SER A 135 -30.71 -12.42 -32.72
N HIS A 136 -29.58 -11.87 -32.27
CA HIS A 136 -29.16 -11.87 -30.87
C HIS A 136 -29.61 -10.60 -30.12
N VAL A 137 -29.85 -9.49 -30.82
CA VAL A 137 -30.16 -8.18 -30.21
C VAL A 137 -31.57 -7.65 -30.54
N SER A 138 -32.39 -8.39 -31.28
CA SER A 138 -33.77 -8.02 -31.63
C SER A 138 -34.63 -7.62 -30.43
N HIS A 139 -34.45 -8.30 -29.30
CA HIS A 139 -35.14 -7.99 -28.04
C HIS A 139 -34.66 -6.70 -27.34
N LEU A 140 -33.58 -6.08 -27.83
CA LEU A 140 -33.01 -4.81 -27.35
C LEU A 140 -33.37 -3.63 -28.27
N GLU A 141 -33.93 -3.91 -29.46
CA GLU A 141 -34.20 -2.89 -30.48
C GLU A 141 -35.18 -1.81 -30.00
N ASN A 142 -36.22 -2.21 -29.27
CA ASN A 142 -37.24 -1.32 -28.70
C ASN A 142 -37.01 -0.96 -27.22
N VAL A 143 -35.83 -1.26 -26.67
CA VAL A 143 -35.51 -1.01 -25.25
C VAL A 143 -34.99 0.42 -25.04
N SER A 144 -35.42 1.05 -23.94
CA SER A 144 -35.04 2.42 -23.57
C SER A 144 -33.53 2.57 -23.36
N GLU A 145 -33.01 3.77 -23.61
CA GLU A 145 -31.58 4.07 -23.40
C GLU A 145 -31.13 3.89 -21.94
N GLU A 146 -32.04 4.07 -20.98
CA GLU A 146 -31.80 3.83 -19.55
C GLU A 146 -31.57 2.34 -19.25
N GLU A 147 -32.48 1.48 -19.73
CA GLU A 147 -32.40 0.04 -19.51
C GLU A 147 -31.22 -0.58 -20.28
N MET A 148 -30.94 -0.10 -21.48
CA MET A 148 -29.71 -0.45 -22.19
C MET A 148 -28.45 0.00 -21.42
N SER A 149 -28.47 1.20 -20.82
CA SER A 149 -27.37 1.70 -19.99
C SER A 149 -27.19 0.94 -18.67
N ARG A 150 -28.26 0.37 -18.12
CA ARG A 150 -28.25 -0.58 -17.00
C ARG A 150 -27.57 -1.87 -17.40
N LEU A 151 -28.01 -2.52 -18.49
CA LEU A 151 -27.46 -3.78 -18.98
C LEU A 151 -25.96 -3.66 -19.35
N LEU A 152 -25.54 -2.53 -19.93
CA LEU A 152 -24.12 -2.24 -20.20
C LEU A 152 -23.30 -2.08 -18.90
N GLY A 153 -23.90 -1.55 -17.83
CA GLY A 153 -23.30 -1.54 -16.50
C GLY A 153 -23.01 -2.96 -16.00
N ILE A 154 -23.99 -3.86 -16.14
CA ILE A 154 -23.85 -5.28 -15.76
C ILE A 154 -22.79 -5.99 -16.62
N VAL A 155 -22.73 -5.73 -17.93
CA VAL A 155 -21.69 -6.28 -18.81
C VAL A 155 -20.28 -5.90 -18.34
N LEU A 156 -20.06 -4.63 -17.98
CA LEU A 156 -18.76 -4.17 -17.49
C LEU A 156 -18.43 -4.75 -16.10
N ASP A 157 -19.42 -4.98 -15.25
CA ASP A 157 -19.25 -5.67 -13.97
C ASP A 157 -18.93 -7.16 -14.17
N VAL A 158 -19.50 -7.82 -15.18
CA VAL A 158 -19.15 -9.19 -15.58
C VAL A 158 -17.72 -9.27 -16.13
N GLU A 159 -17.30 -8.34 -17.01
CA GLU A 159 -15.90 -8.24 -17.49
C GLU A 159 -14.91 -8.07 -16.31
N TYR A 160 -15.27 -7.24 -15.32
CA TYR A 160 -14.43 -6.98 -14.16
C TYR A 160 -14.39 -8.15 -13.17
N LEU A 161 -15.54 -8.71 -12.77
CA LEU A 161 -15.61 -9.88 -11.90
C LEU A 161 -14.90 -11.09 -12.51
N PHE A 162 -14.99 -11.29 -13.83
CA PHE A 162 -14.22 -12.33 -14.52
C PHE A 162 -12.71 -12.14 -14.34
N THR A 163 -12.24 -10.88 -14.39
CA THR A 163 -10.83 -10.54 -14.11
C THR A 163 -10.47 -10.80 -12.64
N CYS A 164 -11.36 -10.47 -11.70
CA CYS A 164 -11.18 -10.78 -10.28
C CYS A 164 -11.08 -12.29 -10.04
N VAL A 165 -11.96 -13.12 -10.60
CA VAL A 165 -11.94 -14.59 -10.48
C VAL A 165 -10.60 -15.20 -10.95
N HIS A 166 -9.95 -14.60 -11.96
CA HIS A 166 -8.65 -15.06 -12.46
C HIS A 166 -7.45 -14.57 -11.65
N LYS A 167 -7.58 -13.43 -10.95
CA LYS A 167 -6.55 -12.88 -10.07
C LYS A 167 -6.64 -13.37 -8.62
N GLU A 168 -7.80 -13.88 -8.21
CA GLU A 168 -8.06 -14.29 -6.84
C GLU A 168 -7.40 -15.64 -6.51
N GLU A 169 -6.64 -15.64 -5.41
CA GLU A 169 -5.90 -16.79 -4.89
C GLU A 169 -6.71 -17.53 -3.81
N ASP A 170 -7.51 -16.83 -2.99
CA ASP A 170 -8.32 -17.45 -1.94
C ASP A 170 -9.55 -18.17 -2.52
N ALA A 171 -9.70 -19.45 -2.18
CA ALA A 171 -10.74 -20.32 -2.72
C ALA A 171 -12.16 -19.89 -2.30
N ASP A 172 -12.34 -19.42 -1.07
CA ASP A 172 -13.64 -18.99 -0.55
C ASP A 172 -14.08 -17.69 -1.24
N THR A 173 -13.18 -16.69 -1.36
CA THR A 173 -13.44 -15.44 -2.10
C THR A 173 -13.72 -15.70 -3.58
N LYS A 174 -12.92 -16.56 -4.22
CA LYS A 174 -13.07 -16.94 -5.63
C LYS A 174 -14.40 -17.61 -5.93
N GLN A 175 -14.90 -18.45 -5.02
CA GLN A 175 -16.22 -19.07 -5.14
C GLN A 175 -17.34 -18.01 -5.16
N VAL A 176 -17.26 -16.99 -4.28
CA VAL A 176 -18.23 -15.89 -4.23
C VAL A 176 -18.18 -15.03 -5.50
N TYR A 177 -16.99 -14.64 -5.97
CA TYR A 177 -16.86 -13.89 -7.23
C TYR A 177 -17.38 -14.67 -8.44
N PHE A 178 -17.16 -15.99 -8.50
CA PHE A 178 -17.67 -16.84 -9.58
C PHE A 178 -19.19 -17.01 -9.52
N TYR A 179 -19.77 -17.08 -8.32
CA TYR A 179 -21.22 -17.04 -8.12
C TYR A 179 -21.83 -15.71 -8.59
N LEU A 180 -21.26 -14.56 -8.19
CA LEU A 180 -21.73 -13.24 -8.62
C LEU A 180 -21.57 -13.04 -10.13
N PHE A 181 -20.47 -13.51 -10.72
CA PHE A 181 -20.28 -13.56 -12.17
C PHE A 181 -21.39 -14.35 -12.89
N LYS A 182 -21.75 -15.54 -12.37
CA LYS A 182 -22.87 -16.34 -12.90
C LYS A 182 -24.22 -15.63 -12.74
N LEU A 183 -24.47 -15.01 -11.59
CA LEU A 183 -25.68 -14.25 -11.30
C LEU A 183 -25.84 -13.10 -12.31
N LEU A 184 -24.86 -12.20 -12.41
CA LEU A 184 -24.91 -11.07 -13.33
C LEU A 184 -25.05 -11.52 -14.80
N ARG A 185 -24.36 -12.59 -15.22
CA ARG A 185 -24.52 -13.16 -16.57
C ARG A 185 -25.93 -13.68 -16.82
N LYS A 186 -26.56 -14.34 -15.84
CA LYS A 186 -27.97 -14.77 -15.92
C LYS A 186 -28.91 -13.55 -15.97
N CYS A 187 -28.62 -12.49 -15.23
CA CYS A 187 -29.40 -11.25 -15.25
C CYS A 187 -29.35 -10.52 -16.58
N ILE A 188 -28.22 -10.55 -17.32
CA ILE A 188 -28.17 -10.03 -18.70
C ILE A 188 -29.06 -10.87 -19.61
N LEU A 189 -28.89 -12.20 -19.60
CA LEU A 189 -29.67 -13.12 -20.46
C LEU A 189 -31.19 -13.05 -20.22
N GLN A 190 -31.62 -12.76 -18.99
CA GLN A 190 -33.04 -12.67 -18.61
C GLN A 190 -33.54 -11.22 -18.49
N MET A 191 -32.69 -10.22 -18.74
CA MET A 191 -32.95 -8.79 -18.51
C MET A 191 -33.46 -8.41 -17.10
N VAL A 192 -33.24 -9.24 -16.07
CA VAL A 192 -33.71 -8.95 -14.70
C VAL A 192 -32.74 -8.06 -13.91
N LYS A 193 -33.19 -7.51 -12.79
CA LYS A 193 -32.29 -6.88 -11.80
C LYS A 193 -31.57 -7.97 -10.99
N PRO A 194 -30.27 -7.81 -10.67
CA PRO A 194 -29.53 -8.83 -9.94
C PRO A 194 -29.89 -8.79 -8.45
N VAL A 195 -30.46 -9.89 -7.98
CA VAL A 195 -30.76 -10.14 -6.56
C VAL A 195 -29.95 -11.35 -6.13
N VAL A 196 -29.20 -11.22 -5.04
CA VAL A 196 -28.44 -12.32 -4.45
C VAL A 196 -29.42 -13.31 -3.80
N ASP A 197 -29.18 -14.60 -4.06
CA ASP A 197 -30.10 -15.70 -3.76
C ASP A 197 -30.41 -15.86 -2.26
N GLY A 198 -31.63 -16.29 -1.95
CA GLY A 198 -32.22 -16.23 -0.60
C GLY A 198 -31.56 -17.13 0.44
N SER A 199 -30.72 -18.08 0.02
CA SER A 199 -29.98 -19.00 0.92
C SER A 199 -29.03 -18.29 1.91
N LEU A 200 -28.61 -17.05 1.61
CA LEU A 200 -27.77 -16.26 2.51
C LEU A 200 -28.56 -15.42 3.54
N GLN A 201 -29.90 -15.43 3.47
CA GLN A 201 -30.81 -14.43 4.05
C GLN A 201 -30.59 -13.04 3.44
N SER A 202 -31.64 -12.20 3.43
CA SER A 202 -31.52 -10.79 3.00
C SER A 202 -31.11 -9.88 4.17
N PRO A 203 -30.30 -8.83 3.95
CA PRO A 203 -30.02 -7.85 5.00
C PRO A 203 -31.29 -7.11 5.48
N PRO A 204 -31.34 -6.65 6.75
CA PRO A 204 -30.30 -6.74 7.78
C PRO A 204 -30.19 -8.15 8.40
N PHE A 205 -28.97 -8.58 8.71
CA PHE A 205 -28.67 -9.92 9.24
C PHE A 205 -28.79 -10.02 10.77
N GLU A 206 -28.65 -8.90 11.47
CA GLU A 206 -28.61 -8.84 12.92
C GLU A 206 -29.10 -7.45 13.36
N LYS A 207 -29.83 -7.40 14.49
CA LYS A 207 -30.25 -6.17 15.15
C LYS A 207 -29.95 -6.27 16.65
N PRO A 208 -29.62 -5.15 17.33
CA PRO A 208 -29.31 -3.85 16.75
C PRO A 208 -28.02 -3.88 15.90
N SER A 209 -27.95 -2.98 14.92
CA SER A 209 -26.80 -2.89 14.00
C SER A 209 -25.54 -2.37 14.71
N ILE A 210 -24.36 -2.52 14.10
CA ILE A 210 -23.11 -1.96 14.63
C ILE A 210 -23.20 -0.44 14.80
N GLU A 211 -23.84 0.25 13.84
CA GLU A 211 -24.10 1.69 13.94
C GLU A 211 -24.95 2.02 15.17
N GLN A 212 -26.05 1.29 15.40
CA GLN A 212 -26.90 1.52 16.56
C GLN A 212 -26.19 1.17 17.87
N GLY A 213 -25.47 0.05 17.95
CA GLY A 213 -24.70 -0.35 19.14
C GLY A 213 -23.59 0.64 19.49
N VAL A 214 -22.91 1.22 18.50
CA VAL A 214 -21.92 2.28 18.71
C VAL A 214 -22.57 3.59 19.15
N ASN A 215 -23.74 3.95 18.61
CA ASN A 215 -24.50 5.12 19.06
C ASN A 215 -24.98 4.95 20.52
N ASN A 216 -25.52 3.77 20.86
CA ASN A 216 -25.91 3.39 22.21
C ASN A 216 -24.71 3.44 23.17
N PHE A 217 -23.54 2.93 22.77
CA PHE A 217 -22.28 3.04 23.52
C PHE A 217 -21.88 4.49 23.82
N VAL A 218 -21.98 5.38 22.83
CA VAL A 218 -21.63 6.80 23.03
C VAL A 218 -22.55 7.46 24.04
N GLN A 219 -23.86 7.17 23.98
CA GLN A 219 -24.82 7.65 24.98
C GLN A 219 -24.57 7.05 26.36
N TYR A 220 -24.36 5.73 26.44
CA TYR A 220 -24.17 4.99 27.69
C TYR A 220 -22.93 5.46 28.48
N LYS A 221 -21.77 5.58 27.81
CA LYS A 221 -20.50 5.91 28.47
C LYS A 221 -20.17 7.39 28.54
N PHE A 222 -20.74 8.25 27.69
CA PHE A 222 -20.29 9.64 27.54
C PHE A 222 -21.40 10.70 27.55
N SER A 223 -22.64 10.32 27.92
CA SER A 223 -23.75 11.25 28.16
C SER A 223 -23.40 12.37 29.16
N HIS A 224 -22.71 12.00 30.24
CA HIS A 224 -22.29 12.87 31.34
C HIS A 224 -21.17 13.87 31.00
N LEU A 225 -20.52 13.74 29.84
CA LEU A 225 -19.41 14.62 29.47
C LEU A 225 -19.88 15.98 28.92
N PRO A 226 -19.08 17.06 29.09
CA PRO A 226 -19.38 18.37 28.51
C PRO A 226 -19.57 18.31 27.00
N THR A 227 -20.47 19.13 26.46
CA THR A 227 -20.90 19.09 25.04
C THR A 227 -19.75 19.07 24.04
N LYS A 228 -18.65 19.80 24.30
CA LYS A 228 -17.46 19.81 23.42
C LYS A 228 -16.72 18.46 23.39
N GLU A 229 -16.55 17.83 24.54
CA GLU A 229 -15.90 16.51 24.64
C GLU A 229 -16.80 15.40 24.10
N ARG A 230 -18.11 15.48 24.39
CA ARG A 230 -19.11 14.56 23.84
C ARG A 230 -19.17 14.63 22.31
N GLN A 231 -19.15 15.83 21.73
CA GLN A 231 -19.07 16.04 20.28
C GLN A 231 -17.80 15.42 19.68
N THR A 232 -16.67 15.60 20.37
CA THR A 232 -15.38 15.01 19.98
C THR A 232 -15.42 13.47 19.94
N ILE A 233 -16.14 12.85 20.89
CA ILE A 233 -16.33 11.39 20.94
C ILE A 233 -17.31 10.90 19.87
N ILE A 234 -18.37 11.66 19.58
CA ILE A 234 -19.28 11.40 18.44
C ILE A 234 -18.50 11.41 17.11
N GLU A 235 -17.53 12.32 16.95
CA GLU A 235 -16.65 12.34 15.77
C GLU A 235 -15.72 11.13 15.69
N LEU A 236 -15.17 10.67 16.83
CA LEU A 236 -14.40 9.41 16.88
C LEU A 236 -15.27 8.19 16.54
N ALA A 237 -16.51 8.14 17.01
CA ALA A 237 -17.47 7.08 16.70
C ALA A 237 -17.83 7.07 15.21
N LYS A 238 -18.13 8.23 14.61
CA LYS A 238 -18.36 8.37 13.15
C LYS A 238 -17.12 7.98 12.33
N MET A 239 -15.92 8.35 12.79
CA MET A 239 -14.67 7.92 12.15
C MET A 239 -14.50 6.40 12.21
N PHE A 240 -14.80 5.77 13.36
CA PHE A 240 -14.75 4.32 13.54
C PHE A 240 -15.74 3.57 12.62
N LEU A 241 -17.00 4.00 12.59
CA LEU A 241 -18.04 3.43 11.72
C LEU A 241 -17.68 3.54 10.23
N ASN A 242 -17.23 4.73 9.80
CA ASN A 242 -16.77 4.95 8.43
C ASN A 242 -15.58 4.04 8.09
N ARG A 243 -14.64 3.84 9.02
CA ARG A 243 -13.53 2.89 8.83
C ARG A 243 -14.01 1.45 8.65
N ILE A 244 -15.02 0.98 9.39
CA ILE A 244 -15.62 -0.36 9.21
C ILE A 244 -16.20 -0.52 7.79
N ASN A 245 -16.92 0.47 7.27
CA ASN A 245 -17.57 0.38 5.96
C ASN A 245 -16.60 0.25 4.77
N TYR A 246 -15.35 0.68 4.94
CA TYR A 246 -14.28 0.54 3.93
C TYR A 246 -13.16 -0.42 4.37
N TRP A 247 -13.36 -1.18 5.44
CA TRP A 247 -12.39 -2.17 5.90
C TRP A 247 -12.56 -3.49 5.14
N HIS A 248 -11.44 -4.12 4.77
CA HIS A 248 -11.44 -5.44 4.15
C HIS A 248 -11.33 -6.52 5.24
N LEU A 249 -12.34 -7.40 5.33
CA LEU A 249 -12.33 -8.53 6.24
C LEU A 249 -11.21 -9.53 5.87
N GLU A 250 -10.60 -10.16 6.87
CA GLU A 250 -9.67 -11.28 6.67
C GLU A 250 -10.39 -12.47 6.00
N THR A 251 -9.73 -13.18 5.09
CA THR A 251 -10.36 -14.34 4.44
C THR A 251 -10.54 -15.49 5.44
N PRO A 252 -11.56 -16.37 5.28
CA PRO A 252 -11.75 -17.52 6.17
C PRO A 252 -10.50 -18.43 6.23
N SER A 253 -9.72 -18.52 5.15
CA SER A 253 -8.43 -19.22 5.12
C SER A 253 -7.40 -18.61 6.07
N HIS A 254 -7.26 -17.28 6.05
CA HIS A 254 -6.35 -16.57 6.96
C HIS A 254 -6.83 -16.61 8.42
N ARG A 255 -8.14 -16.55 8.68
CA ARG A 255 -8.68 -16.70 10.05
C ARG A 255 -8.40 -18.10 10.62
N ARG A 256 -8.65 -19.16 9.84
CA ARG A 256 -8.37 -20.57 10.25
C ARG A 256 -6.93 -20.80 10.68
N LEU A 257 -5.96 -20.14 10.01
CA LEU A 257 -4.53 -20.24 10.37
C LEU A 257 -4.21 -19.63 11.74
N ARG A 258 -5.02 -18.68 12.21
CA ARG A 258 -4.82 -17.94 13.46
C ARG A 258 -5.65 -18.47 14.63
N SER A 259 -6.86 -18.96 14.35
CA SER A 259 -7.81 -19.52 15.32
C SER A 259 -8.38 -20.86 14.81
N PRO A 260 -7.62 -21.97 14.90
CA PRO A 260 -8.08 -23.28 14.42
C PRO A 260 -9.17 -23.90 15.30
N ASN A 261 -9.32 -23.44 16.55
CA ASN A 261 -10.24 -24.00 17.55
C ASN A 261 -11.61 -23.30 17.65
N GLU A 262 -11.88 -22.30 16.78
CA GLU A 262 -13.19 -21.63 16.72
C GLU A 262 -14.04 -22.17 15.57
N ASP A 263 -15.36 -22.20 15.74
CA ASP A 263 -16.31 -22.53 14.67
C ASP A 263 -16.29 -21.47 13.55
N ASN A 264 -15.46 -21.74 12.54
CA ASN A 264 -15.25 -20.84 11.41
C ASN A 264 -16.42 -20.82 10.41
N ALA A 265 -17.45 -21.67 10.59
CA ALA A 265 -18.61 -21.77 9.71
C ALA A 265 -19.43 -20.47 9.67
N ASP A 266 -19.82 -19.94 10.84
CA ASP A 266 -20.58 -18.70 10.95
C ASP A 266 -19.81 -17.49 10.41
N TYR A 267 -18.49 -17.49 10.58
CA TYR A 267 -17.64 -16.47 9.99
C TYR A 267 -17.62 -16.57 8.46
N LYS A 268 -17.54 -17.77 7.88
CA LYS A 268 -17.59 -17.96 6.42
C LYS A 268 -18.92 -17.50 5.84
N VAL A 269 -20.04 -17.73 6.53
CA VAL A 269 -21.36 -17.20 6.13
C VAL A 269 -21.37 -15.67 6.15
N ASN A 270 -20.92 -15.05 7.25
CA ASN A 270 -20.89 -13.59 7.37
C ASN A 270 -19.87 -12.92 6.43
N TYR A 271 -18.74 -13.57 6.15
CA TYR A 271 -17.78 -13.14 5.13
C TYR A 271 -18.40 -13.16 3.73
N THR A 272 -19.13 -14.22 3.39
CA THR A 272 -19.86 -14.35 2.12
C THR A 272 -20.93 -13.27 1.97
N ARG A 273 -21.71 -13.01 3.03
CA ARG A 273 -22.68 -11.90 3.09
C ARG A 273 -22.00 -10.55 2.88
N TRP A 274 -20.89 -10.28 3.56
CA TRP A 274 -20.15 -9.03 3.43
C TRP A 274 -19.61 -8.83 2.01
N LEU A 275 -19.07 -9.87 1.37
CA LEU A 275 -18.67 -9.80 -0.04
C LEU A 275 -19.86 -9.45 -0.95
N CYS A 276 -20.97 -10.18 -0.85
CA CYS A 276 -22.13 -10.03 -1.71
C CYS A 276 -22.85 -8.68 -1.58
N TYR A 277 -23.05 -8.18 -0.35
CA TYR A 277 -23.90 -7.01 -0.08
C TYR A 277 -23.14 -5.73 0.28
N CYS A 278 -21.88 -5.82 0.73
CA CYS A 278 -21.12 -4.67 1.22
C CYS A 278 -19.85 -4.36 0.42
N ASN A 279 -19.04 -5.37 0.05
CA ASN A 279 -17.74 -5.13 -0.59
C ASN A 279 -17.80 -5.09 -2.12
N VAL A 280 -18.33 -6.12 -2.77
CA VAL A 280 -18.43 -6.18 -4.24
C VAL A 280 -19.30 -5.04 -4.81
N PRO A 281 -20.43 -4.65 -4.16
CA PRO A 281 -21.20 -3.48 -4.58
C PRO A 281 -20.47 -2.12 -4.48
N GLN A 282 -19.26 -2.04 -3.91
CA GLN A 282 -18.45 -0.81 -3.94
C GLN A 282 -17.82 -0.55 -5.32
N PHE A 283 -17.64 -1.60 -6.13
CA PHE A 283 -17.06 -1.52 -7.46
C PHE A 283 -17.98 -2.06 -8.57
N CYS A 284 -18.94 -2.93 -8.23
CA CYS A 284 -20.01 -3.38 -9.11
C CYS A 284 -21.35 -2.71 -8.74
N ASP A 285 -21.55 -1.47 -9.22
CA ASP A 285 -22.76 -0.66 -8.98
C ASP A 285 -24.08 -1.30 -9.47
N SER A 286 -24.01 -2.36 -10.27
CA SER A 286 -25.16 -3.17 -10.66
C SER A 286 -25.83 -3.92 -9.50
N LEU A 287 -25.08 -4.21 -8.44
CA LEU A 287 -25.56 -4.93 -7.25
C LEU A 287 -26.05 -3.94 -6.19
N GLN A 288 -27.08 -4.33 -5.42
CA GLN A 288 -27.58 -3.52 -4.31
C GLN A 288 -26.51 -3.38 -3.23
N ARG A 289 -26.04 -2.15 -3.01
CA ARG A 289 -25.05 -1.80 -1.99
C ARG A 289 -25.71 -1.54 -0.64
N TYR A 290 -25.12 -2.11 0.41
CA TYR A 290 -25.44 -1.84 1.81
C TYR A 290 -24.17 -1.46 2.59
N GLU A 291 -24.33 -0.72 3.69
CA GLU A 291 -23.23 -0.43 4.61
C GLU A 291 -23.02 -1.57 5.62
N THR A 292 -21.77 -1.97 5.84
CA THR A 292 -21.39 -3.03 6.78
C THR A 292 -21.91 -2.73 8.19
N THR A 293 -21.86 -1.46 8.62
CA THR A 293 -22.32 -1.03 9.95
C THR A 293 -23.84 -1.07 10.14
N GLN A 294 -24.61 -1.13 9.05
CA GLN A 294 -26.07 -1.10 9.07
C GLN A 294 -26.70 -2.50 9.00
N VAL A 295 -26.06 -3.43 8.27
CA VAL A 295 -26.62 -4.77 8.04
C VAL A 295 -26.08 -5.85 8.97
N PHE A 296 -24.95 -5.61 9.62
CA PHE A 296 -24.38 -6.49 10.64
C PHE A 296 -24.48 -5.84 12.04
N GLY A 297 -24.47 -6.69 13.07
CA GLY A 297 -24.53 -6.28 14.47
C GLY A 297 -23.36 -6.83 15.27
N ARG A 298 -23.66 -7.21 16.52
CA ARG A 298 -22.69 -7.63 17.53
C ARG A 298 -21.84 -8.83 17.12
N THR A 299 -22.42 -9.81 16.44
CA THR A 299 -21.80 -11.12 16.16
C THR A 299 -20.66 -11.00 15.16
N LEU A 300 -20.85 -10.24 14.08
CA LEU A 300 -19.74 -9.93 13.17
C LEU A 300 -18.69 -9.08 13.88
N LEU A 301 -19.12 -8.08 14.67
CA LEU A 301 -18.18 -7.18 15.35
C LEU A 301 -17.26 -7.94 16.29
N ARG A 302 -17.79 -8.83 17.15
CA ARG A 302 -17.00 -9.75 18.00
C ARG A 302 -15.99 -10.57 17.19
N SER A 303 -16.37 -11.08 16.02
CA SER A 303 -15.46 -11.86 15.15
C SER A 303 -14.27 -11.06 14.61
N VAL A 304 -14.36 -9.73 14.49
CA VAL A 304 -13.35 -8.91 13.79
C VAL A 304 -12.69 -7.83 14.65
N PHE A 305 -13.25 -7.50 15.81
CA PHE A 305 -12.88 -6.31 16.57
C PHE A 305 -11.40 -6.28 16.99
N THR A 306 -10.85 -7.40 17.46
CA THR A 306 -9.44 -7.47 17.93
C THR A 306 -8.44 -7.28 16.80
N VAL A 307 -8.75 -7.80 15.61
CA VAL A 307 -7.97 -7.62 14.38
C VAL A 307 -8.04 -6.16 13.94
N MET A 308 -9.27 -5.66 13.78
CA MET A 308 -9.54 -4.30 13.34
C MET A 308 -8.91 -3.26 14.28
N ARG A 309 -9.06 -3.40 15.61
CA ARG A 309 -8.44 -2.51 16.61
C ARG A 309 -6.93 -2.44 16.43
N ARG A 310 -6.25 -3.58 16.21
CA ARG A 310 -4.80 -3.62 15.94
C ARG A 310 -4.44 -2.88 14.65
N GLN A 311 -5.18 -3.14 13.56
CA GLN A 311 -4.92 -2.50 12.26
C GLN A 311 -5.20 -0.99 12.27
N LEU A 312 -6.30 -0.55 12.90
CA LEU A 312 -6.66 0.87 13.02
C LEU A 312 -5.64 1.66 13.84
N LEU A 313 -5.15 1.11 14.95
CA LEU A 313 -4.11 1.74 15.77
C LEU A 313 -2.77 1.81 15.03
N GLU A 314 -2.42 0.80 14.26
CA GLU A 314 -1.20 0.80 13.44
C GLU A 314 -1.29 1.78 12.26
N GLN A 315 -2.42 1.82 11.55
CA GLN A 315 -2.66 2.81 10.49
C GLN A 315 -2.64 4.24 11.06
N ALA A 316 -3.26 4.48 12.22
CA ALA A 316 -3.23 5.79 12.88
C ALA A 316 -1.81 6.23 13.27
N ARG A 317 -0.91 5.30 13.61
CA ARG A 317 0.51 5.57 13.86
C ARG A 317 1.28 5.89 12.57
N GLN A 318 0.98 5.20 11.48
CA GLN A 318 1.62 5.40 10.17
C GLN A 318 1.16 6.69 9.47
N GLU A 319 -0.12 7.07 9.63
CA GLU A 319 -0.71 8.27 9.02
C GLU A 319 -0.63 9.52 9.92
N LYS A 320 -0.04 9.42 11.13
CA LYS A 320 0.04 10.51 12.13
C LYS A 320 0.58 11.84 11.58
N ASP A 321 1.49 11.77 10.60
CA ASP A 321 2.17 12.94 10.01
C ASP A 321 1.43 13.54 8.80
N LYS A 322 0.33 12.91 8.36
CA LYS A 322 -0.59 13.42 7.33
C LYS A 322 -1.85 14.07 7.91
N LEU A 323 -2.10 13.89 9.21
CA LEU A 323 -3.28 14.38 9.91
C LEU A 323 -3.07 15.83 10.40
N PRO A 324 -4.08 16.71 10.31
CA PRO A 324 -4.04 18.04 10.95
C PRO A 324 -3.72 17.93 12.45
N PRO A 325 -2.98 18.89 13.03
CA PRO A 325 -2.43 18.76 14.39
C PRO A 325 -3.50 18.56 15.48
N GLU A 326 -4.67 19.16 15.31
CA GLU A 326 -5.84 19.01 16.18
C GLU A 326 -6.35 17.55 16.18
N LYS A 327 -6.59 16.99 14.98
CA LYS A 327 -7.05 15.61 14.80
C LYS A 327 -5.97 14.59 15.20
N ARG A 328 -4.69 14.89 14.96
CA ARG A 328 -3.55 14.06 15.35
C ARG A 328 -3.50 13.84 16.87
N THR A 329 -3.66 14.90 17.65
CA THR A 329 -3.65 14.82 19.11
C THR A 329 -4.80 13.94 19.60
N LEU A 330 -6.00 14.21 19.09
CA LEU A 330 -7.21 13.45 19.42
C LEU A 330 -7.08 11.94 19.13
N ILE A 331 -6.61 11.59 17.94
CA ILE A 331 -6.46 10.20 17.48
C ILE A 331 -5.36 9.46 18.25
N LEU A 332 -4.31 10.14 18.72
CA LEU A 332 -3.24 9.48 19.47
C LEU A 332 -3.54 9.29 20.96
N THR A 333 -4.37 10.14 21.58
CA THR A 333 -4.63 10.09 23.04
C THR A 333 -6.00 9.52 23.42
N HIS A 334 -7.07 9.87 22.70
CA HIS A 334 -8.44 9.47 23.05
C HIS A 334 -8.90 8.22 22.30
N PHE A 335 -8.54 8.06 21.02
CA PHE A 335 -9.00 6.92 20.22
C PHE A 335 -8.56 5.54 20.75
N PRO A 336 -7.34 5.33 21.30
CA PRO A 336 -6.97 4.05 21.91
C PRO A 336 -7.84 3.72 23.13
N LYS A 337 -8.20 4.73 23.94
CA LYS A 337 -9.08 4.56 25.10
C LYS A 337 -10.52 4.26 24.67
N PHE A 338 -11.03 4.98 23.66
CA PHE A 338 -12.33 4.72 23.04
C PHE A 338 -12.44 3.27 22.57
N LEU A 339 -11.42 2.78 21.84
CA LEU A 339 -11.41 1.40 21.36
C LEU A 339 -11.31 0.36 22.49
N SER A 340 -10.61 0.63 23.60
CA SER A 340 -10.61 -0.26 24.77
C SER A 340 -11.98 -0.34 25.44
N MET A 341 -12.62 0.81 25.72
CA MET A 341 -13.93 0.85 26.35
C MET A 341 -15.02 0.22 25.47
N LEU A 342 -14.92 0.37 24.14
CA LEU A 342 -15.83 -0.30 23.21
C LEU A 342 -15.57 -1.82 23.15
N GLU A 343 -14.33 -2.28 23.32
CA GLU A 343 -13.99 -3.71 23.37
C GLU A 343 -14.70 -4.40 24.53
N GLU A 344 -14.67 -3.79 25.72
CA GLU A 344 -15.33 -4.29 26.93
C GLU A 344 -16.83 -4.53 26.67
N GLU A 345 -17.54 -3.56 26.08
CA GLU A 345 -18.98 -3.68 25.79
C GLU A 345 -19.31 -4.60 24.58
N VAL A 346 -18.39 -4.77 23.64
CA VAL A 346 -18.54 -5.75 22.53
C VAL A 346 -18.49 -7.19 23.08
N TYR A 347 -17.53 -7.48 23.97
CA TYR A 347 -17.32 -8.83 24.51
C TYR A 347 -18.14 -9.14 25.79
N SER A 348 -18.50 -8.14 26.61
CA SER A 348 -19.28 -8.31 27.85
C SER A 348 -20.68 -8.86 27.59
N LEU A 349 -21.00 -10.05 28.11
CA LEU A 349 -22.29 -10.71 27.89
C LEU A 349 -23.48 -9.84 28.32
N ASN A 350 -23.31 -9.01 29.36
CA ASN A 350 -24.36 -8.21 30.00
C ASN A 350 -24.39 -6.74 29.54
N SER A 351 -23.81 -6.41 28.38
CA SER A 351 -23.73 -5.03 27.89
C SER A 351 -25.07 -4.54 27.31
N PRO A 352 -25.72 -3.50 27.88
CA PRO A 352 -27.05 -3.04 27.48
C PRO A 352 -27.08 -2.32 26.12
N ILE A 353 -25.92 -1.96 25.56
CA ILE A 353 -25.84 -1.23 24.28
C ILE A 353 -26.37 -2.06 23.09
N TRP A 354 -26.52 -3.38 23.27
CA TRP A 354 -26.98 -4.33 22.26
C TRP A 354 -28.46 -4.74 22.45
N ASP A 355 -29.18 -4.13 23.39
CA ASP A 355 -30.61 -4.35 23.56
C ASP A 355 -31.40 -3.47 22.58
N GLU A 356 -32.45 -4.00 21.94
CA GLU A 356 -33.30 -3.22 21.02
C GLU A 356 -34.05 -2.09 21.75
N ASP A 357 -34.38 -2.28 23.03
CA ASP A 357 -35.09 -1.33 23.90
C ASP A 357 -34.18 -0.31 24.63
N PHE A 358 -32.92 -0.16 24.25
CA PHE A 358 -31.96 0.72 24.95
C PHE A 358 -32.45 2.17 25.16
N MET A 359 -33.19 2.75 24.21
CA MET A 359 -33.76 4.09 24.33
C MET A 359 -34.96 4.14 25.32
N SER A 360 -35.71 3.06 25.42
CA SER A 360 -36.86 2.90 26.33
C SER A 360 -36.42 2.72 27.78
N SER A 361 -35.28 2.03 28.00
CA SER A 361 -34.72 1.74 29.33
C SER A 361 -33.84 2.87 29.87
N SER A 362 -33.03 3.52 29.03
CA SER A 362 -32.25 4.71 29.43
C SER A 362 -33.13 5.90 29.87
N SER A 363 -34.34 6.01 29.32
CA SER A 363 -35.35 6.98 29.77
C SER A 363 -35.91 6.66 31.17
N ARG A 364 -35.96 5.38 31.58
CA ARG A 364 -36.43 4.94 32.91
C ARG A 364 -35.34 4.97 33.97
N ASN A 365 -34.10 4.68 33.60
CA ASN A 365 -32.97 4.66 34.55
C ASN A 365 -32.50 6.04 35.04
N ASN A 366 -33.04 7.14 34.49
CA ASN A 366 -32.92 8.48 35.08
C ASN A 366 -33.91 8.73 36.24
N GLU A 367 -34.87 7.84 36.48
CA GLU A 367 -35.86 7.92 37.57
C GLU A 367 -35.80 6.69 38.49
N LEU A 368 -34.63 6.35 39.04
CA LEU A 368 -34.50 5.50 40.25
C LEU A 368 -33.07 5.53 40.81
N GLY A 369 -32.72 6.61 41.52
CA GLY A 369 -31.39 6.70 42.13
C GLY A 369 -30.92 8.06 42.66
N ILE A 370 -31.76 8.80 43.40
CA ILE A 370 -31.42 9.64 44.57
C ILE A 370 -32.74 10.18 45.16
N GLN A 371 -33.20 9.54 46.24
CA GLN A 371 -33.93 10.19 47.34
C GLN A 371 -32.80 10.77 48.23
N THR A 372 -32.84 11.96 48.84
CA THR A 372 -33.90 12.86 49.33
C THR A 372 -33.20 14.23 49.55
N VAL A 373 -33.77 15.45 49.48
CA VAL A 373 -34.51 16.21 50.52
C VAL A 373 -34.64 17.67 50.01
N ILE A 374 -35.80 18.34 50.21
CA ILE A 374 -36.08 19.79 50.02
C ILE A 374 -35.88 20.32 48.56
N SER A 375 -36.92 20.55 47.75
CA SER A 375 -38.07 21.47 47.87
C SER A 375 -37.75 22.96 47.64
N THR A 376 -37.97 23.45 46.41
CA THR A 376 -38.95 24.52 46.13
C THR A 376 -39.21 24.65 44.63
N GLN A 377 -40.46 24.87 44.25
CA GLN A 377 -40.86 25.17 42.87
C GLN A 377 -40.65 26.66 42.55
N ILE A 378 -40.55 27.00 41.25
CA ILE A 378 -41.46 27.97 40.60
C ILE A 378 -41.39 27.79 39.07
N ILE A 379 -42.53 28.00 38.42
CA ILE A 379 -42.81 27.66 37.03
C ILE A 379 -42.76 28.92 36.14
N SER A 380 -42.14 28.77 34.96
CA SER A 380 -42.32 29.53 33.71
C SER A 380 -42.32 31.08 33.70
N ARG A 381 -41.60 31.66 32.74
CA ARG A 381 -42.25 32.15 31.49
C ARG A 381 -41.25 32.52 30.39
N SER A 382 -41.72 32.34 29.16
CA SER A 382 -41.09 32.66 27.89
C SER A 382 -41.36 34.10 27.46
N CYS A 383 -40.43 34.72 26.73
CA CYS A 383 -40.78 35.57 25.59
C CYS A 383 -39.62 35.64 24.57
N ALA A 384 -39.95 35.90 23.31
CA ALA A 384 -39.00 36.07 22.22
C ALA A 384 -39.20 37.46 21.59
N THR A 385 -38.14 38.03 21.02
CA THR A 385 -38.26 39.16 20.08
C THR A 385 -37.12 39.16 19.06
N THR A 386 -37.44 39.66 17.87
CA THR A 386 -36.65 39.61 16.64
C THR A 386 -36.26 41.01 16.14
N ALA A 387 -35.27 41.04 15.24
CA ALA A 387 -35.01 42.06 14.21
C ALA A 387 -34.16 43.32 14.54
N SER A 388 -33.31 43.65 13.55
CA SER A 388 -32.52 44.90 13.34
C SER A 388 -33.39 45.95 12.57
N PRO A 389 -32.95 47.16 12.08
CA PRO A 389 -31.66 47.46 11.38
C PRO A 389 -31.04 48.91 11.43
N ALA A 390 -29.80 49.01 10.91
CA ALA A 390 -29.02 50.05 10.17
C ALA A 390 -29.22 51.61 10.21
N SER A 391 -28.10 52.35 10.34
CA SER A 391 -27.64 53.59 9.60
C SER A 391 -26.17 53.94 10.03
N LEU A 392 -25.13 54.24 9.20
CA LEU A 392 -24.77 55.45 8.39
C LEU A 392 -24.69 56.76 9.23
N GLU A 393 -23.65 57.62 9.23
CA GLU A 393 -22.63 58.04 8.21
C GLU A 393 -21.16 58.29 8.70
N GLN A 394 -20.34 58.79 7.76
CA GLN A 394 -18.90 59.11 7.58
C GLN A 394 -18.35 60.31 8.42
N SER A 395 -17.09 60.81 8.36
CA SER A 395 -16.08 60.85 7.27
C SER A 395 -14.61 61.20 7.66
N SER A 396 -13.65 60.93 6.74
CA SER A 396 -12.36 61.66 6.47
C SER A 396 -11.23 61.73 7.55
N THR A 397 -9.92 61.78 7.26
CA THR A 397 -9.06 61.63 6.04
C THR A 397 -7.58 61.41 6.45
N GLY A 398 -6.74 60.85 5.57
CA GLY A 398 -5.26 60.86 5.70
C GLY A 398 -4.58 59.63 5.07
N SER A 399 -3.67 59.82 4.09
CA SER A 399 -3.23 58.75 3.18
C SER A 399 -1.73 58.82 2.81
N LEU A 400 -1.28 57.79 2.08
CA LEU A 400 -0.12 57.67 1.17
C LEU A 400 1.18 56.99 1.67
N SER A 401 1.44 55.81 1.08
CA SER A 401 2.76 55.35 0.60
C SER A 401 3.00 55.90 -0.84
N PRO A 402 4.15 55.72 -1.55
CA PRO A 402 4.57 54.40 -2.09
C PRO A 402 6.10 54.21 -2.36
N SER A 403 6.42 53.23 -3.23
CA SER A 403 7.76 52.71 -3.60
C SER A 403 8.22 53.15 -5.00
N GLY A 404 9.54 53.10 -5.33
CA GLY A 404 10.06 53.28 -6.71
C GLY A 404 11.60 53.18 -6.89
N LYS A 405 12.08 52.67 -8.04
CA LYS A 405 13.51 52.51 -8.44
C LYS A 405 13.95 53.55 -9.49
N PRO A 406 15.26 53.68 -9.85
CA PRO A 406 15.65 53.23 -11.20
C PRO A 406 16.91 52.31 -11.36
N THR A 407 17.93 52.67 -12.17
CA THR A 407 18.50 51.75 -13.21
C THR A 407 19.96 51.94 -13.69
N SER A 408 20.53 50.91 -14.35
CA SER A 408 21.72 50.93 -15.29
C SER A 408 23.13 51.02 -14.64
N GLY A 409 24.24 50.43 -15.15
CA GLY A 409 24.48 49.52 -16.31
C GLY A 409 26.00 49.38 -16.64
N LEU A 410 26.36 48.52 -17.61
CA LEU A 410 27.70 48.28 -18.27
C LEU A 410 28.70 47.25 -17.67
N GLU A 411 29.51 46.69 -18.59
CA GLU A 411 30.26 45.42 -18.49
C GLU A 411 31.79 45.58 -18.57
N ALA A 412 32.55 44.54 -18.16
CA ALA A 412 33.78 44.11 -18.86
C ALA A 412 34.14 42.65 -18.49
N ASN A 413 34.72 41.92 -19.45
CA ASN A 413 35.14 40.51 -19.32
C ASN A 413 36.60 40.36 -19.85
N LEU A 414 37.17 39.14 -19.86
CA LEU A 414 38.56 38.72 -20.22
C LEU A 414 39.52 38.56 -19.01
N GLY A 415 40.39 37.54 -18.92
CA GLY A 415 40.54 36.36 -19.80
C GLY A 415 41.85 35.59 -19.60
N ASP A 416 41.75 34.42 -18.96
CA ASP A 416 42.51 33.15 -19.18
C ASP A 416 44.07 33.13 -19.26
N LYS A 417 44.71 32.31 -18.41
CA LYS A 417 45.75 31.31 -18.84
C LYS A 417 46.15 30.31 -17.75
N ARG A 418 46.41 29.07 -18.20
CA ARG A 418 46.54 27.82 -17.42
C ARG A 418 47.95 27.53 -16.89
N LYS A 419 48.05 26.68 -15.86
CA LYS A 419 49.04 25.57 -15.76
C LYS A 419 48.49 24.43 -14.89
N LEU A 420 49.08 23.23 -15.00
CA LEU A 420 48.51 21.93 -14.60
C LEU A 420 49.58 21.06 -13.91
N ASN A 421 49.32 20.59 -12.66
CA ASN A 421 49.38 19.17 -12.24
C ASN A 421 49.13 18.97 -10.71
N GLU A 422 48.73 17.74 -10.37
CA GLU A 422 48.29 17.22 -9.05
C GLU A 422 49.43 16.96 -8.02
N PRO A 423 49.17 16.37 -6.82
CA PRO A 423 47.91 16.26 -6.04
C PRO A 423 48.02 16.82 -4.61
N ILE A 424 46.90 17.26 -4.01
CA ILE A 424 46.80 17.52 -2.56
C ILE A 424 45.99 16.39 -1.91
N ALA A 425 46.52 15.85 -0.80
CA ALA A 425 45.89 14.77 -0.04
C ALA A 425 44.51 15.20 0.51
N GLY A 426 43.56 14.25 0.51
CA GLY A 426 42.15 14.55 0.78
C GLY A 426 41.87 15.11 2.18
N GLU A 427 41.08 16.18 2.24
CA GLU A 427 40.60 16.75 3.50
C GLU A 427 39.68 15.76 4.26
N GLU A 428 40.02 15.48 5.51
CA GLU A 428 39.11 14.78 6.43
C GLU A 428 37.90 15.67 6.77
N TYR A 429 36.74 15.35 6.21
CA TYR A 429 35.47 15.91 6.67
C TYR A 429 35.21 15.54 8.15
N LYS A 430 35.51 16.48 9.03
CA LYS A 430 35.37 16.38 10.49
C LYS A 430 33.98 15.89 10.88
N LYS A 431 33.91 14.73 11.55
CA LYS A 431 32.67 14.15 12.11
C LYS A 431 32.02 15.13 13.10
N PRO A 432 30.73 15.48 12.96
CA PRO A 432 29.96 16.00 14.08
C PRO A 432 29.80 14.88 15.11
N ARG A 433 30.47 15.00 16.27
CA ARG A 433 30.28 14.06 17.39
C ARG A 433 28.92 14.31 18.02
N VAL A 434 28.02 13.33 17.97
CA VAL A 434 26.72 13.39 18.63
C VAL A 434 26.91 12.94 20.08
N VAL A 435 26.36 13.70 21.03
CA VAL A 435 26.46 13.37 22.46
C VAL A 435 25.69 12.08 22.73
N GLY A 436 26.40 11.01 23.07
CA GLY A 436 25.81 9.68 23.34
C GLY A 436 26.51 8.50 22.66
N ASP A 437 27.54 8.73 21.84
CA ASP A 437 28.32 7.67 21.21
C ASP A 437 28.93 6.69 22.24
N ILE A 438 28.83 5.39 21.95
CA ILE A 438 29.46 4.32 22.72
C ILE A 438 30.99 4.42 22.51
N PRO A 439 31.83 4.35 23.56
CA PRO A 439 33.29 4.41 23.42
C PRO A 439 33.82 3.31 22.47
N LEU A 440 34.73 3.68 21.56
CA LEU A 440 35.33 2.73 20.62
C LEU A 440 36.04 1.57 21.33
N GLU A 441 36.63 1.82 22.50
CA GLU A 441 37.27 0.80 23.34
C GLU A 441 36.29 -0.30 23.75
N LEU A 442 35.08 0.07 24.15
CA LEU A 442 34.02 -0.88 24.52
C LEU A 442 33.48 -1.66 23.31
N ILE A 443 33.46 -1.03 22.12
CA ILE A 443 33.14 -1.73 20.86
C ILE A 443 34.24 -2.74 20.52
N ASN A 444 35.50 -2.38 20.67
CA ASN A 444 36.65 -3.26 20.41
C ASN A 444 36.70 -4.43 21.40
N GLU A 445 36.40 -4.19 22.68
CA GLU A 445 36.28 -5.24 23.71
C GLU A 445 35.11 -6.19 23.41
N VAL A 446 33.95 -5.67 23.00
CA VAL A 446 32.84 -6.53 22.58
C VAL A 446 33.18 -7.32 21.31
N MET A 447 33.87 -6.70 20.34
CA MET A 447 34.33 -7.37 19.11
C MET A 447 35.32 -8.50 19.37
N SER A 448 36.28 -8.33 20.29
CA SER A 448 37.22 -9.41 20.64
C SER A 448 36.49 -10.62 21.21
N THR A 449 35.51 -10.42 22.11
CA THR A 449 34.69 -11.54 22.64
C THR A 449 33.77 -12.19 21.61
N ILE A 450 33.41 -11.52 20.50
CA ILE A 450 32.59 -12.10 19.41
C ILE A 450 33.44 -12.95 18.47
N THR A 451 34.74 -12.69 18.41
CA THR A 451 35.66 -13.36 17.48
C THR A 451 36.14 -14.72 18.03
N ASP A 452 35.79 -15.08 19.26
CA ASP A 452 36.06 -16.39 19.87
C ASP A 452 35.13 -17.49 19.28
N PRO A 453 35.68 -18.52 18.59
CA PRO A 453 34.89 -19.60 18.00
C PRO A 453 34.09 -20.44 19.00
N ALA A 454 34.45 -20.46 20.29
CA ALA A 454 33.85 -21.34 21.28
C ALA A 454 32.44 -20.94 21.74
N ALA A 455 31.97 -19.73 21.42
CA ALA A 455 30.77 -19.15 22.02
C ALA A 455 29.50 -19.10 21.13
N MET A 456 29.53 -19.61 19.89
CA MET A 456 28.37 -19.58 18.99
C MET A 456 27.45 -20.81 19.12
N LEU A 457 26.56 -20.82 20.12
CA LEU A 457 25.42 -21.76 20.18
C LEU A 457 24.10 -21.01 20.41
N GLY A 458 23.20 -21.05 19.42
CA GLY A 458 21.84 -20.50 19.54
C GLY A 458 21.12 -20.33 18.19
N PRO A 459 19.95 -20.97 17.97
CA PRO A 459 19.15 -20.76 16.78
C PRO A 459 18.32 -19.46 16.90
N GLU A 460 18.64 -18.43 16.12
CA GLU A 460 17.91 -17.15 16.16
C GLU A 460 16.74 -17.07 15.16
N THR A 461 15.53 -17.03 15.70
CA THR A 461 14.29 -16.75 14.95
C THR A 461 14.11 -15.25 14.66
N SER A 462 14.17 -14.83 13.39
CA SER A 462 13.40 -13.68 12.84
C SER A 462 13.77 -13.40 11.38
N PHE A 463 12.75 -13.04 10.58
CA PHE A 463 12.70 -12.64 9.15
C PHE A 463 13.99 -12.30 8.38
N LEU A 464 14.95 -11.60 9.00
CA LEU A 464 16.26 -11.30 8.41
C LEU A 464 17.12 -12.55 8.18
N SER A 465 16.99 -13.60 9.00
CA SER A 465 17.76 -14.84 8.84
C SER A 465 17.45 -15.54 7.51
N ALA A 466 16.20 -15.50 7.04
CA ALA A 466 15.79 -16.10 5.77
C ALA A 466 16.33 -15.35 4.53
N ILE A 467 16.47 -14.01 4.61
CA ILE A 467 17.08 -13.22 3.53
C ILE A 467 18.60 -13.41 3.55
N SER A 468 19.22 -13.34 4.72
CA SER A 468 20.66 -13.57 4.93
C SER A 468 21.08 -14.97 4.48
N ALA A 469 20.32 -16.02 4.80
CA ALA A 469 20.61 -17.40 4.40
C ALA A 469 20.54 -17.62 2.88
N ARG A 470 19.60 -16.96 2.17
CA ARG A 470 19.48 -17.05 0.70
C ARG A 470 20.59 -16.29 -0.01
N ASP A 471 20.97 -15.13 0.52
CA ASP A 471 22.09 -14.33 0.01
C ASP A 471 23.45 -15.03 0.27
N GLU A 472 23.63 -15.67 1.45
CA GLU A 472 24.79 -16.52 1.74
C GLU A 472 24.89 -17.75 0.82
N ALA A 473 23.78 -18.36 0.42
CA ALA A 473 23.79 -19.49 -0.51
C ALA A 473 24.40 -19.09 -1.87
N ALA A 474 23.94 -17.97 -2.46
CA ALA A 474 24.50 -17.44 -3.70
C ALA A 474 25.98 -17.03 -3.54
N ARG A 475 26.34 -16.38 -2.42
CA ARG A 475 27.74 -16.03 -2.09
C ARG A 475 28.63 -17.26 -1.93
N LEU A 476 28.11 -18.37 -1.41
CA LEU A 476 28.85 -19.63 -1.28
C LEU A 476 29.04 -20.33 -2.64
N GLU A 477 28.05 -20.27 -3.53
CA GLU A 477 28.21 -20.75 -4.91
C GLU A 477 29.25 -19.95 -5.71
N GLU A 478 29.31 -18.62 -5.52
CA GLU A 478 30.33 -17.77 -6.14
C GLU A 478 31.74 -18.12 -5.60
N ARG A 479 31.90 -18.27 -4.28
CA ARG A 479 33.16 -18.70 -3.66
C ARG A 479 33.61 -20.11 -4.10
N ARG A 480 32.68 -20.95 -4.57
CA ARG A 480 32.96 -22.28 -5.14
C ARG A 480 33.22 -22.26 -6.66
N GLY A 481 33.08 -21.10 -7.32
CA GLY A 481 33.21 -20.98 -8.78
C GLY A 481 32.05 -21.58 -9.58
N VAL A 482 30.90 -21.87 -8.94
CA VAL A 482 29.71 -22.42 -9.61
C VAL A 482 28.97 -21.32 -10.39
N ILE A 483 29.00 -20.09 -9.86
CA ILE A 483 28.45 -18.91 -10.52
C ILE A 483 29.53 -17.84 -10.74
N GLU A 484 29.38 -17.10 -11.85
CA GLU A 484 30.26 -15.99 -12.22
C GLU A 484 29.44 -14.75 -12.61
N PHE A 485 29.96 -13.56 -12.31
CA PHE A 485 29.38 -12.28 -12.69
C PHE A 485 30.25 -11.56 -13.72
N HIS A 486 29.67 -11.21 -14.88
CA HIS A 486 30.40 -10.54 -15.97
C HIS A 486 29.64 -9.32 -16.48
N VAL A 487 30.26 -8.13 -16.48
CA VAL A 487 29.69 -6.96 -17.15
C VAL A 487 30.02 -7.04 -18.64
N VAL A 488 28.99 -7.33 -19.44
CA VAL A 488 29.07 -7.45 -20.89
C VAL A 488 28.40 -6.27 -21.59
N GLY A 489 28.82 -5.96 -22.80
CA GLY A 489 28.19 -4.95 -23.65
C GLY A 489 28.60 -5.17 -25.10
N ASN A 490 27.75 -4.75 -26.04
CA ASN A 490 28.12 -4.78 -27.45
C ASN A 490 29.13 -3.68 -27.76
N SER A 491 30.08 -3.93 -28.66
CA SER A 491 31.12 -2.97 -29.07
C SER A 491 31.28 -3.01 -30.57
N LEU A 492 30.99 -1.88 -31.25
CA LEU A 492 31.11 -1.78 -32.70
C LEU A 492 32.58 -1.68 -33.15
N ASN A 493 33.48 -1.29 -32.25
CA ASN A 493 34.88 -0.96 -32.55
C ASN A 493 35.84 -2.16 -32.41
N GLN A 494 35.34 -3.33 -31.99
CA GLN A 494 36.15 -4.54 -31.78
C GLN A 494 35.40 -5.76 -32.32
N LYS A 495 36.12 -6.76 -32.85
CA LYS A 495 35.50 -8.03 -33.24
C LYS A 495 34.83 -8.65 -32.01
N PRO A 496 33.52 -8.93 -32.02
CA PRO A 496 32.82 -9.38 -30.83
C PRO A 496 33.32 -10.76 -30.40
N ASN A 497 33.78 -10.87 -29.15
CA ASN A 497 34.18 -12.15 -28.57
C ASN A 497 33.00 -13.12 -28.62
N LYS A 498 33.19 -14.30 -29.23
CA LYS A 498 32.15 -15.34 -29.37
C LYS A 498 31.47 -15.66 -28.03
N LYS A 499 32.22 -15.70 -26.91
CA LYS A 499 31.67 -15.96 -25.56
C LYS A 499 30.71 -14.84 -25.12
N ILE A 500 31.10 -13.58 -25.33
CA ILE A 500 30.27 -12.40 -25.01
C ILE A 500 28.99 -12.38 -25.86
N MET A 501 29.08 -12.70 -27.16
CA MET A 501 27.91 -12.77 -28.02
C MET A 501 26.93 -13.86 -27.58
N ILE A 502 27.42 -15.06 -27.24
CA ILE A 502 26.60 -16.15 -26.68
C ILE A 502 25.91 -15.69 -25.39
N TRP A 503 26.61 -14.99 -24.50
CA TRP A 503 26.03 -14.44 -23.28
C TRP A 503 24.96 -13.37 -23.54
N LEU A 504 25.18 -12.45 -24.48
CA LEU A 504 24.17 -11.44 -24.86
C LEU A 504 22.92 -12.08 -25.48
N VAL A 505 23.06 -13.12 -26.32
CA VAL A 505 21.93 -13.91 -26.84
C VAL A 505 21.22 -14.66 -25.72
N GLY A 506 21.95 -15.24 -24.77
CA GLY A 506 21.37 -15.88 -23.58
C GLY A 506 20.55 -14.89 -22.74
N LEU A 507 21.11 -13.71 -22.44
CA LEU A 507 20.44 -12.63 -21.73
C LEU A 507 19.18 -12.14 -22.45
N GLN A 508 19.26 -11.95 -23.77
CA GLN A 508 18.14 -11.56 -24.62
C GLN A 508 16.97 -12.56 -24.51
N ASN A 509 17.26 -13.87 -24.54
CA ASN A 509 16.25 -14.91 -24.33
C ASN A 509 15.69 -14.90 -22.90
N VAL A 510 16.53 -14.76 -21.86
CA VAL A 510 16.07 -14.67 -20.47
C VAL A 510 15.13 -13.48 -20.27
N PHE A 511 15.49 -12.28 -20.76
CA PHE A 511 14.60 -11.12 -20.69
C PHE A 511 13.32 -11.34 -21.50
N SER A 512 13.39 -11.90 -22.71
CA SER A 512 12.21 -12.16 -23.55
C SER A 512 11.22 -13.16 -22.93
N HIS A 513 11.69 -14.12 -22.13
CA HIS A 513 10.81 -15.05 -21.42
C HIS A 513 10.29 -14.53 -20.09
N GLN A 514 11.10 -13.75 -19.35
CA GLN A 514 10.73 -13.26 -18.01
C GLN A 514 9.96 -11.93 -18.04
N LEU A 515 10.02 -11.17 -19.14
CA LEU A 515 9.35 -9.88 -19.31
C LEU A 515 8.37 -9.91 -20.51
N PRO A 516 7.28 -10.70 -20.45
CA PRO A 516 6.38 -10.90 -21.61
C PRO A 516 5.63 -9.64 -22.08
N ARG A 517 5.61 -8.58 -21.26
CA ARG A 517 5.08 -7.25 -21.63
C ARG A 517 6.05 -6.44 -22.51
N MET A 518 7.31 -6.85 -22.62
CA MET A 518 8.34 -6.17 -23.40
C MET A 518 8.54 -6.90 -24.75
N PRO A 519 8.34 -6.24 -25.91
CA PRO A 519 8.52 -6.87 -27.21
C PRO A 519 9.95 -7.42 -27.42
N LYS A 520 10.07 -8.59 -28.06
CA LYS A 520 11.36 -9.27 -28.24
C LYS A 520 12.33 -8.42 -29.06
N GLU A 521 11.83 -7.69 -30.05
CA GLU A 521 12.57 -6.77 -30.91
C GLU A 521 13.11 -5.58 -30.10
N TYR A 522 12.30 -5.06 -29.17
CA TYR A 522 12.67 -3.96 -28.29
C TYR A 522 13.77 -4.37 -27.30
N ILE A 523 13.63 -5.54 -26.67
CA ILE A 523 14.66 -6.13 -25.79
C ILE A 523 15.95 -6.31 -26.56
N THR A 524 15.89 -6.93 -27.74
CA THR A 524 17.06 -7.19 -28.59
C THR A 524 17.77 -5.89 -28.94
N ARG A 525 17.03 -4.87 -29.39
CA ARG A 525 17.59 -3.56 -29.75
C ARG A 525 18.36 -2.91 -28.60
N LEU A 526 17.91 -3.05 -27.35
CA LEU A 526 18.59 -2.45 -26.19
C LEU A 526 19.72 -3.31 -25.62
N VAL A 527 19.57 -4.64 -25.57
CA VAL A 527 20.64 -5.56 -25.10
C VAL A 527 21.87 -5.49 -26.02
N PHE A 528 21.67 -5.25 -27.31
CA PHE A 528 22.76 -5.10 -28.29
C PHE A 528 23.13 -3.64 -28.61
N ASP A 529 22.53 -2.64 -27.95
CA ASP A 529 22.93 -1.23 -28.11
C ASP A 529 24.25 -0.97 -27.36
N PRO A 530 25.31 -0.45 -28.01
CA PRO A 530 26.59 -0.15 -27.37
C PRO A 530 26.54 0.85 -26.20
N LYS A 531 25.45 1.62 -26.06
CA LYS A 531 25.22 2.53 -24.94
C LYS A 531 24.73 1.80 -23.68
N HIS A 532 24.30 0.55 -23.80
CA HIS A 532 23.86 -0.29 -22.70
C HIS A 532 24.93 -1.30 -22.31
N LYS A 533 24.97 -1.64 -21.03
CA LYS A 533 25.76 -2.74 -20.49
C LYS A 533 24.81 -3.68 -19.76
N THR A 534 25.13 -4.96 -19.74
CA THR A 534 24.39 -5.96 -18.97
C THR A 534 25.34 -6.65 -18.00
N LEU A 535 25.01 -6.63 -16.71
CA LEU A 535 25.62 -7.52 -15.73
C LEU A 535 25.00 -8.90 -15.90
N ALA A 536 25.77 -9.85 -16.42
CA ALA A 536 25.36 -11.24 -16.64
C ALA A 536 25.67 -12.09 -15.41
N LEU A 537 24.72 -12.94 -15.02
CA LEU A 537 24.92 -14.04 -14.09
C LEU A 537 25.02 -15.35 -14.87
N ILE A 538 26.20 -15.96 -14.82
CA ILE A 538 26.53 -17.23 -15.46
C ILE A 538 26.58 -18.31 -14.38
N LYS A 539 26.03 -19.49 -14.68
CA LYS A 539 26.09 -20.69 -13.84
C LYS A 539 26.35 -21.90 -14.73
N ASP A 540 27.36 -22.70 -14.41
CA ASP A 540 27.76 -23.87 -15.21
C ASP A 540 27.91 -23.54 -16.73
N GLY A 541 28.48 -22.36 -17.03
CA GLY A 541 28.65 -21.83 -18.38
C GLY A 541 27.39 -21.26 -19.06
N ARG A 542 26.20 -21.37 -18.46
CA ARG A 542 24.91 -20.90 -19.00
C ARG A 542 24.46 -19.59 -18.35
N VAL A 543 23.79 -18.73 -19.12
CA VAL A 543 23.16 -17.51 -18.58
C VAL A 543 21.90 -17.88 -17.81
N ILE A 544 21.84 -17.54 -16.52
CA ILE A 544 20.64 -17.76 -15.69
C ILE A 544 19.93 -16.47 -15.27
N GLY A 545 20.54 -15.30 -15.46
CA GLY A 545 19.96 -14.00 -15.14
C GLY A 545 20.84 -12.83 -15.55
N GLY A 546 20.32 -11.61 -15.41
CA GLY A 546 21.11 -10.40 -15.62
C GLY A 546 20.35 -9.09 -15.35
N ILE A 547 21.11 -8.00 -15.30
CA ILE A 547 20.58 -6.63 -15.24
C ILE A 547 21.16 -5.82 -16.40
N CYS A 548 20.31 -5.38 -17.33
CA CYS A 548 20.65 -4.45 -18.38
C CYS A 548 20.46 -3.01 -17.88
N PHE A 549 21.48 -2.17 -18.04
CA PHE A 549 21.53 -0.81 -17.52
C PHE A 549 22.24 0.15 -18.48
N ARG A 550 21.97 1.44 -18.31
CA ARG A 550 22.57 2.54 -19.07
C ARG A 550 23.06 3.63 -18.13
N MET A 551 24.37 3.87 -18.16
CA MET A 551 25.02 4.86 -17.30
C MET A 551 24.91 6.25 -17.92
N PHE A 552 24.63 7.27 -17.10
CA PHE A 552 24.68 8.69 -17.47
C PHE A 552 25.66 9.43 -16.53
N PRO A 553 26.99 9.29 -16.71
CA PRO A 553 27.98 9.83 -15.79
C PRO A 553 27.83 11.33 -15.55
N SER A 554 27.61 12.12 -16.61
CA SER A 554 27.43 13.57 -16.54
C SER A 554 26.18 14.02 -15.76
N GLN A 555 25.15 13.17 -15.66
CA GLN A 555 23.94 13.44 -14.87
C GLN A 555 23.98 12.80 -13.47
N GLY A 556 24.99 11.96 -13.19
CA GLY A 556 25.19 11.30 -11.90
C GLY A 556 24.18 10.20 -11.59
N PHE A 557 23.55 9.58 -12.60
CA PHE A 557 22.63 8.45 -12.42
C PHE A 557 22.84 7.32 -13.45
N THR A 558 22.26 6.15 -13.17
CA THR A 558 22.14 5.03 -14.10
C THR A 558 20.68 4.59 -14.20
N GLU A 559 20.22 4.37 -15.43
CA GLU A 559 18.93 3.75 -15.73
C GLU A 559 19.08 2.23 -15.67
N ILE A 560 18.27 1.55 -14.86
CA ILE A 560 18.08 0.10 -14.95
C ILE A 560 16.92 -0.15 -15.92
N VAL A 561 17.22 -0.86 -17.00
CA VAL A 561 16.32 -1.08 -18.14
C VAL A 561 15.61 -2.43 -18.00
N PHE A 562 16.38 -3.50 -17.77
CA PHE A 562 15.85 -4.85 -17.55
C PHE A 562 16.53 -5.49 -16.35
N CYS A 563 15.78 -6.25 -15.55
CA CYS A 563 16.30 -7.03 -14.42
C CYS A 563 15.51 -8.34 -14.35
N ALA A 564 16.16 -9.48 -14.60
CA ALA A 564 15.47 -10.77 -14.61
C ALA A 564 16.41 -11.93 -14.22
N VAL A 565 15.82 -12.97 -13.64
CA VAL A 565 16.43 -14.27 -13.38
C VAL A 565 15.46 -15.34 -13.90
N THR A 566 15.99 -16.40 -14.52
CA THR A 566 15.21 -17.55 -15.00
C THR A 566 14.36 -18.16 -13.89
N SER A 567 13.11 -18.54 -14.21
CA SER A 567 12.12 -18.98 -13.21
C SER A 567 12.60 -20.11 -12.30
N ASN A 568 13.36 -21.08 -12.84
CA ASN A 568 13.92 -22.22 -12.09
C ASN A 568 14.98 -21.82 -11.06
N GLU A 569 15.56 -20.63 -11.20
CA GLU A 569 16.60 -20.06 -10.33
C GLU A 569 16.07 -18.85 -9.52
N GLN A 570 14.79 -18.49 -9.64
CA GLN A 570 14.17 -17.48 -8.79
C GLN A 570 14.07 -17.96 -7.33
N VAL A 571 13.84 -17.02 -6.41
CA VAL A 571 13.69 -17.25 -4.95
C VAL A 571 14.97 -17.71 -4.22
N LYS A 572 15.98 -18.26 -4.93
CA LYS A 572 17.29 -18.73 -4.41
C LYS A 572 18.28 -17.63 -3.99
N GLY A 573 17.90 -16.36 -4.08
CA GLY A 573 18.75 -15.22 -3.64
C GLY A 573 19.55 -14.54 -4.75
N TYR A 574 19.77 -15.19 -5.90
CA TYR A 574 20.59 -14.64 -7.00
C TYR A 574 20.24 -13.22 -7.43
N GLY A 575 18.96 -12.84 -7.44
CA GLY A 575 18.55 -11.46 -7.79
C GLY A 575 19.10 -10.40 -6.81
N THR A 576 19.08 -10.69 -5.51
CA THR A 576 19.69 -9.80 -4.50
C THR A 576 21.21 -9.73 -4.70
N HIS A 577 21.86 -10.88 -4.90
CA HIS A 577 23.31 -10.94 -5.10
C HIS A 577 23.76 -10.18 -6.36
N LEU A 578 23.02 -10.34 -7.46
CA LEU A 578 23.18 -9.61 -8.72
C LEU A 578 23.01 -8.10 -8.55
N MET A 579 22.05 -7.66 -7.75
CA MET A 579 21.87 -6.24 -7.42
C MET A 579 23.01 -5.71 -6.52
N ASN A 580 23.53 -6.51 -5.59
CA ASN A 580 24.66 -6.12 -4.74
C ASN A 580 25.93 -5.92 -5.58
N HIS A 581 26.24 -6.85 -6.49
CA HIS A 581 27.32 -6.70 -7.48
C HIS A 581 27.12 -5.48 -8.40
N LEU A 582 25.88 -5.20 -8.83
CA LEU A 582 25.58 -3.99 -9.62
C LEU A 582 25.88 -2.69 -8.85
N LYS A 583 25.53 -2.62 -7.56
CA LYS A 583 25.80 -1.45 -6.70
C LYS A 583 27.31 -1.25 -6.54
N GLU A 584 28.03 -2.32 -6.23
CA GLU A 584 29.48 -2.33 -6.08
C GLU A 584 30.21 -1.84 -7.35
N TYR A 585 29.77 -2.29 -8.53
CA TYR A 585 30.26 -1.81 -9.82
C TYR A 585 30.06 -0.30 -10.01
N HIS A 586 28.88 0.23 -9.66
CA HIS A 586 28.58 1.66 -9.85
C HIS A 586 29.23 2.57 -8.83
N ILE A 587 29.46 2.11 -7.60
CA ILE A 587 30.26 2.81 -6.59
C ILE A 587 31.71 2.98 -7.08
N LYS A 588 32.31 1.92 -7.65
CA LYS A 588 33.65 1.98 -8.28
C LYS A 588 33.71 2.95 -9.48
N HIS A 589 32.59 3.16 -10.17
CA HIS A 589 32.46 4.13 -11.25
C HIS A 589 31.93 5.51 -10.80
N ASN A 590 31.83 5.77 -9.49
CA ASN A 590 31.36 7.03 -8.90
C ASN A 590 29.96 7.48 -9.38
N ILE A 591 29.05 6.54 -9.63
CA ILE A 591 27.63 6.83 -9.93
C ILE A 591 26.77 6.29 -8.81
N LEU A 592 26.24 7.19 -7.99
CA LEU A 592 25.55 6.83 -6.74
C LEU A 592 24.01 6.84 -6.82
N ASN A 593 23.42 7.07 -7.99
CA ASN A 593 21.96 7.06 -8.16
C ASN A 593 21.51 6.05 -9.20
N PHE A 594 20.55 5.20 -8.84
CA PHE A 594 19.82 4.36 -9.77
C PHE A 594 18.40 4.88 -9.95
N LEU A 595 17.92 4.87 -11.19
CA LEU A 595 16.52 5.09 -11.54
C LEU A 595 16.03 3.90 -12.38
N THR A 596 14.80 3.47 -12.14
CA THR A 596 14.19 2.32 -12.83
C THR A 596 12.70 2.54 -12.96
N TYR A 597 12.11 2.12 -14.09
CA TYR A 597 10.67 1.92 -14.18
C TYR A 597 10.35 0.47 -13.80
N ALA A 598 9.70 0.28 -12.66
CA ALA A 598 9.35 -1.03 -12.13
C ALA A 598 7.90 -1.38 -12.46
N ASP A 599 7.67 -2.55 -13.08
CA ASP A 599 6.34 -3.16 -13.19
C ASP A 599 5.78 -3.47 -11.78
N GLU A 600 4.46 -3.52 -11.64
CA GLU A 600 3.71 -3.70 -10.39
C GLU A 600 4.23 -4.91 -9.58
N TYR A 601 4.50 -6.02 -10.27
CA TYR A 601 5.06 -7.25 -9.70
C TYR A 601 6.51 -7.08 -9.18
N ALA A 602 7.30 -6.19 -9.80
CA ALA A 602 8.71 -5.95 -9.47
C ALA A 602 8.90 -4.91 -8.34
N ILE A 603 7.91 -4.06 -8.07
CA ILE A 603 7.99 -3.03 -7.00
C ILE A 603 8.39 -3.65 -5.65
N GLY A 604 7.86 -4.84 -5.31
CA GLY A 604 8.19 -5.53 -4.07
C GLY A 604 9.65 -5.99 -3.98
N TYR A 605 10.27 -6.34 -5.12
CA TYR A 605 11.69 -6.65 -5.22
C TYR A 605 12.53 -5.36 -5.10
N PHE A 606 12.25 -4.33 -5.89
CA PHE A 606 13.02 -3.08 -5.87
C PHE A 606 12.97 -2.39 -4.50
N LYS A 607 11.83 -2.40 -3.80
CA LYS A 607 11.74 -1.93 -2.40
C LYS A 607 12.72 -2.67 -1.47
N LYS A 608 12.81 -4.00 -1.56
CA LYS A 608 13.76 -4.80 -0.77
C LYS A 608 15.22 -4.50 -1.12
N GLN A 609 15.48 -4.03 -2.35
CA GLN A 609 16.81 -3.61 -2.78
C GLN A 609 17.17 -2.16 -2.40
N GLY A 610 16.29 -1.43 -1.70
CA GLY A 610 16.52 -0.05 -1.26
C GLY A 610 16.00 1.03 -2.22
N PHE A 611 15.14 0.68 -3.18
CA PHE A 611 14.50 1.67 -4.05
C PHE A 611 13.23 2.24 -3.39
N SER A 612 13.02 3.55 -3.55
CA SER A 612 11.83 4.28 -3.11
C SER A 612 11.07 4.86 -4.30
N LYS A 613 9.79 5.22 -4.07
CA LYS A 613 9.03 6.10 -4.99
C LYS A 613 9.38 7.58 -4.76
N ASP A 614 10.00 7.90 -3.63
CA ASP A 614 10.53 9.22 -3.32
C ASP A 614 11.94 9.34 -3.93
N ILE A 615 12.07 10.20 -4.95
CA ILE A 615 13.28 10.30 -5.78
C ILE A 615 13.99 11.59 -5.40
N LYS A 616 15.12 11.45 -4.69
CA LYS A 616 15.97 12.57 -4.28
C LYS A 616 16.67 13.28 -5.43
N VAL A 617 16.79 12.64 -6.60
CA VAL A 617 17.39 13.24 -7.80
C VAL A 617 16.40 14.27 -8.38
N PRO A 618 16.78 15.55 -8.55
CA PRO A 618 15.94 16.56 -9.21
C PRO A 618 15.52 16.14 -10.62
N LYS A 619 14.24 16.38 -10.95
CA LYS A 619 13.62 16.00 -12.24
C LYS A 619 14.44 16.43 -13.46
N ALA A 620 15.02 17.63 -13.43
CA ALA A 620 15.85 18.18 -14.51
C ALA A 620 17.08 17.32 -14.90
N ARG A 621 17.57 16.45 -14.00
CA ARG A 621 18.73 15.58 -14.29
C ARG A 621 18.36 14.30 -15.05
N TYR A 622 17.09 13.86 -15.02
CA TYR A 622 16.69 12.56 -15.58
C TYR A 622 15.55 12.61 -16.59
N VAL A 623 14.67 13.62 -16.52
CA VAL A 623 13.57 13.78 -17.49
C VAL A 623 14.14 13.97 -18.89
N GLY A 624 13.65 13.20 -19.86
CA GLY A 624 14.15 13.15 -21.24
C GLY A 624 15.37 12.24 -21.47
N TYR A 625 16.06 11.80 -20.41
CA TYR A 625 17.17 10.84 -20.51
C TYR A 625 16.73 9.38 -20.30
N ILE A 626 15.88 9.16 -19.29
CA ILE A 626 15.26 7.85 -18.99
C ILE A 626 14.10 7.57 -19.94
N LYS A 627 13.79 6.28 -20.20
CA LYS A 627 12.59 5.89 -20.95
C LYS A 627 11.38 5.69 -20.04
N ASP A 628 10.28 6.36 -20.38
CA ASP A 628 9.00 6.19 -19.69
C ASP A 628 8.27 4.94 -20.23
N TYR A 629 7.77 4.11 -19.33
CA TYR A 629 7.04 2.89 -19.65
C TYR A 629 5.62 2.95 -19.07
N GLU A 630 4.61 2.73 -19.90
CA GLU A 630 3.22 2.71 -19.47
C GLU A 630 2.96 1.57 -18.47
N GLY A 631 2.21 1.85 -17.41
CA GLY A 631 1.92 0.89 -16.34
C GLY A 631 3.07 0.62 -15.36
N ALA A 632 4.27 1.18 -15.56
CA ALA A 632 5.38 1.06 -14.62
C ALA A 632 5.45 2.24 -13.65
N THR A 633 5.95 2.00 -12.43
CA THR A 633 6.28 3.07 -11.47
C THR A 633 7.75 3.43 -11.56
N LEU A 634 8.07 4.71 -11.77
CA LEU A 634 9.42 5.23 -11.57
C LEU A 634 9.84 5.08 -10.09
N MET A 635 11.01 4.50 -9.87
CA MET A 635 11.61 4.31 -8.55
C MET A 635 13.10 4.70 -8.58
N GLY A 636 13.58 5.27 -7.47
CA GLY A 636 14.98 5.69 -7.31
C GLY A 636 15.68 5.02 -6.11
N CYS A 637 16.97 4.77 -6.24
CA CYS A 637 17.83 4.29 -5.15
C CYS A 637 19.11 5.14 -5.08
N GLU A 638 19.45 5.61 -3.89
CA GLU A 638 20.70 6.32 -3.59
C GLU A 638 21.66 5.34 -2.91
N LEU A 639 22.87 5.23 -3.46
CA LEU A 639 23.91 4.32 -2.98
C LEU A 639 24.82 5.02 -1.97
N ASN A 640 25.17 4.32 -0.90
CA ASN A 640 26.13 4.80 0.07
C ASN A 640 27.51 4.18 -0.21
N PRO A 641 28.53 4.96 -0.62
CA PRO A 641 29.84 4.42 -0.98
C PRO A 641 30.63 3.83 0.20
N ARG A 642 30.15 4.00 1.45
CA ARG A 642 30.75 3.41 2.66
C ARG A 642 30.26 1.99 2.96
N ILE A 643 29.31 1.46 2.18
CA ILE A 643 28.71 0.14 2.40
C ILE A 643 29.21 -0.81 1.30
N PRO A 644 30.01 -1.84 1.61
CA PRO A 644 30.33 -2.89 0.65
C PRO A 644 29.10 -3.79 0.50
N TYR A 645 28.37 -3.66 -0.61
CA TYR A 645 27.06 -4.29 -0.74
C TYR A 645 27.14 -5.81 -0.89
N THR A 646 28.26 -6.34 -1.39
CA THR A 646 28.55 -7.77 -1.50
C THR A 646 28.78 -8.46 -0.16
N GLU A 647 29.07 -7.73 0.92
CA GLU A 647 29.25 -8.25 2.29
C GLU A 647 28.14 -7.79 3.27
N PHE A 648 27.14 -7.07 2.77
CA PHE A 648 26.13 -6.39 3.57
C PHE A 648 25.47 -7.29 4.64
N SER A 649 25.05 -8.50 4.26
CA SER A 649 24.41 -9.47 5.17
C SER A 649 25.31 -9.88 6.34
N VAL A 650 26.62 -10.05 6.10
CA VAL A 650 27.62 -10.42 7.12
C VAL A 650 27.86 -9.24 8.07
N ILE A 651 27.98 -8.03 7.53
CA ILE A 651 28.22 -6.81 8.31
C ILE A 651 27.01 -6.50 9.21
N ILE A 652 25.79 -6.59 8.69
CA ILE A 652 24.56 -6.38 9.49
C ILE A 652 24.43 -7.46 10.59
N LYS A 653 24.82 -8.71 10.31
CA LYS A 653 24.83 -9.77 11.33
C LYS A 653 25.82 -9.44 12.46
N LYS A 654 27.06 -9.09 12.12
CA LYS A 654 28.09 -8.67 13.11
C LYS A 654 27.62 -7.45 13.91
N GLN A 655 27.04 -6.44 13.26
CA GLN A 655 26.48 -5.26 13.94
C GLN A 655 25.37 -5.63 14.93
N LYS A 656 24.47 -6.56 14.57
CA LYS A 656 23.44 -7.08 15.49
C LYS A 656 24.05 -7.79 16.68
N GLU A 657 25.07 -8.63 16.47
CA GLU A 657 25.78 -9.37 17.53
C GLU A 657 26.50 -8.43 18.51
N ILE A 658 27.17 -7.37 18.01
CA ILE A 658 27.76 -6.31 18.84
C ILE A 658 26.67 -5.63 19.70
N ILE A 659 25.58 -5.19 19.08
CA ILE A 659 24.48 -4.53 19.79
C ILE A 659 23.85 -5.47 20.84
N LYS A 660 23.69 -6.76 20.53
CA LYS A 660 23.17 -7.76 21.47
C LYS A 660 24.07 -7.89 22.70
N LYS A 661 25.38 -8.08 22.52
CA LYS A 661 26.34 -8.13 23.65
C LYS A 661 26.43 -6.83 24.44
N MET A 662 26.32 -5.68 23.78
CA MET A 662 26.23 -4.37 24.43
C MET A 662 25.00 -4.26 25.33
N ILE A 663 23.85 -4.76 24.86
CA ILE A 663 22.61 -4.84 25.65
C ILE A 663 22.76 -5.83 26.81
N GLU A 664 23.31 -7.02 26.58
CA GLU A 664 23.54 -8.04 27.61
C GLU A 664 24.46 -7.53 28.74
N ARG A 665 25.59 -6.90 28.40
CA ARG A 665 26.52 -6.29 29.36
C ARG A 665 25.84 -5.19 30.19
N LYS A 666 25.03 -4.34 29.55
CA LYS A 666 24.25 -3.30 30.23
C LYS A 666 23.13 -3.91 31.09
N GLN A 667 22.48 -4.98 30.64
CA GLN A 667 21.44 -5.68 31.39
C GLN A 667 22.03 -6.40 32.61
N ALA A 668 23.24 -6.94 32.52
CA ALA A 668 23.96 -7.51 33.66
C ALA A 668 24.27 -6.45 34.73
N GLN A 669 24.71 -5.26 34.33
CA GLN A 669 24.88 -4.11 35.24
C GLN A 669 23.55 -3.70 35.91
N ILE A 670 22.44 -3.69 35.16
CA ILE A 670 21.11 -3.33 35.67
C ILE A 670 20.51 -4.41 36.58
N ARG A 671 20.82 -5.70 36.34
CA ARG A 671 20.37 -6.84 37.16
C ARG A 671 21.12 -6.99 38.50
N LYS A 672 22.00 -6.05 38.86
CA LYS A 672 22.63 -5.97 40.17
C LYS A 672 21.56 -5.95 41.27
N VAL A 673 21.47 -7.03 42.05
CA VAL A 673 20.54 -7.12 43.18
C VAL A 673 21.06 -6.23 44.30
N TYR A 674 20.29 -5.19 44.64
CA TYR A 674 20.58 -4.33 45.78
C TYR A 674 20.03 -4.95 47.07
N PRO A 675 20.73 -4.83 48.22
CA PRO A 675 20.19 -5.27 49.50
C PRO A 675 18.90 -4.52 49.84
N GLY A 676 18.00 -5.21 50.56
CA GLY A 676 16.72 -4.63 50.99
C GLY A 676 16.92 -3.39 51.87
N LEU A 677 16.07 -2.38 51.65
CA LEU A 677 16.16 -1.08 52.32
C LEU A 677 15.86 -1.22 53.83
N SER A 678 16.85 -0.95 54.67
CA SER A 678 16.77 -1.15 56.13
C SER A 678 15.88 -0.14 56.84
N CYS A 679 15.74 1.08 56.32
CA CYS A 679 14.99 2.19 56.92
C CYS A 679 13.50 1.88 57.20
N PHE A 680 12.90 0.92 56.49
CA PHE A 680 11.53 0.48 56.77
C PHE A 680 11.39 -0.35 58.05
N LYS A 681 12.49 -0.96 58.55
CA LYS A 681 12.49 -1.69 59.84
C LYS A 681 12.36 -0.76 61.05
N GLU A 682 12.72 0.52 60.89
CA GLU A 682 12.66 1.56 61.91
C GLU A 682 11.30 2.31 61.91
N GLY A 683 10.31 1.83 61.15
CA GLY A 683 8.95 2.39 61.10
C GLY A 683 8.75 3.54 60.11
N VAL A 684 9.78 3.92 59.35
CA VAL A 684 9.68 4.97 58.31
C VAL A 684 8.81 4.46 57.16
N ARG A 685 7.72 5.17 56.83
CA ARG A 685 6.76 4.75 55.78
C ARG A 685 7.07 5.23 54.38
N GLN A 686 7.93 6.24 54.21
CA GLN A 686 8.25 6.84 52.91
C GLN A 686 9.72 7.31 52.88
N ILE A 687 10.39 7.15 51.75
CA ILE A 687 11.73 7.68 51.50
C ILE A 687 11.78 8.42 50.15
N PRO A 688 12.65 9.44 49.99
CA PRO A 688 12.85 10.11 48.70
C PRO A 688 13.39 9.14 47.65
N ILE A 689 12.90 9.22 46.41
CA ILE A 689 13.36 8.38 45.28
C ILE A 689 14.88 8.53 45.07
N GLU A 690 15.43 9.73 45.32
CA GLU A 690 16.86 10.03 45.25
C GLU A 690 17.72 9.26 46.27
N SER A 691 17.11 8.74 47.35
CA SER A 691 17.81 7.98 48.40
C SER A 691 17.97 6.50 48.08
N ILE A 692 17.22 5.98 47.10
CA ILE A 692 17.25 4.56 46.71
C ILE A 692 18.57 4.29 45.95
N PRO A 693 19.48 3.43 46.46
CA PRO A 693 20.82 3.27 45.88
C PRO A 693 20.82 2.89 44.40
N GLY A 694 19.99 1.93 43.98
CA GLY A 694 19.89 1.52 42.58
C GLY A 694 19.37 2.61 41.64
N ILE A 695 18.43 3.45 42.09
CA ILE A 695 17.93 4.56 41.26
C ILE A 695 18.99 5.66 41.15
N ARG A 696 19.72 5.95 42.23
CA ARG A 696 20.85 6.89 42.24
C ARG A 696 22.00 6.44 41.32
N GLU A 697 22.35 5.15 41.34
CA GLU A 697 23.39 4.58 40.48
C GLU A 697 23.03 4.58 38.99
N THR A 698 21.75 4.49 38.62
CA THR A 698 21.31 4.63 37.20
C THR A 698 21.39 6.06 36.65
N GLY A 699 21.82 7.04 37.45
CA GLY A 699 21.92 8.44 37.01
C GLY A 699 20.58 9.16 36.90
N TRP A 700 19.52 8.63 37.51
CA TRP A 700 18.20 9.26 37.54
C TRP A 700 18.27 10.67 38.15
N LYS A 701 17.66 11.64 37.45
CA LYS A 701 17.50 13.02 37.93
C LYS A 701 16.02 13.35 38.00
N PRO A 702 15.50 13.87 39.13
CA PRO A 702 14.11 14.26 39.24
C PRO A 702 13.78 15.35 38.21
N SER A 703 12.56 15.29 37.65
CA SER A 703 12.13 16.23 36.63
C SER A 703 12.07 17.66 37.19
N ILE A 704 12.19 18.66 36.32
CA ILE A 704 12.13 20.08 36.71
C ILE A 704 10.78 20.42 37.37
N LYS A 705 9.70 19.68 37.07
CA LYS A 705 8.40 19.81 37.72
C LYS A 705 8.42 19.34 39.19
N GLU A 706 9.03 18.21 39.50
CA GLU A 706 9.12 17.68 40.87
C GLU A 706 10.02 18.55 41.78
N ARG A 707 11.09 19.13 41.21
CA ARG A 707 11.96 20.08 41.94
C ARG A 707 11.21 21.32 42.44
N ARG A 708 10.12 21.73 41.77
CA ARG A 708 9.29 22.87 42.20
C ARG A 708 8.39 22.51 43.39
N ALA A 709 7.81 21.31 43.40
CA ALA A 709 6.94 20.82 44.48
C ALA A 709 7.68 20.65 45.83
N LYS A 710 8.94 20.19 45.81
CA LYS A 710 9.74 20.06 47.05
C LYS A 710 10.14 21.41 47.70
N ARG A 711 10.08 22.54 46.98
CA ARG A 711 10.39 23.88 47.52
C ARG A 711 9.19 24.59 48.16
N SER A 712 7.98 24.10 47.99
CA SER A 712 6.75 24.69 48.54
C SER A 712 6.21 23.94 49.78
N GLY A 713 6.93 22.94 50.30
CA GLY A 713 6.44 22.02 51.34
C GLY A 713 6.95 22.26 52.76
N THR A 714 7.78 23.28 53.02
CA THR A 714 8.36 23.54 54.36
C THR A 714 7.80 24.80 55.00
N ALA A 715 6.52 24.75 55.35
CA ALA A 715 5.88 25.60 56.36
C ALA A 715 4.60 24.90 56.83
N ILE A 716 4.25 25.04 58.13
CA ILE A 716 2.99 24.55 58.75
C ILE A 716 2.99 23.00 58.91
N GLN A 717 2.82 22.37 60.09
CA GLN A 717 2.34 22.82 61.40
C GLN A 717 2.90 21.97 62.57
N HIS A 718 2.86 22.51 63.78
CA HIS A 718 3.11 21.79 65.03
C HIS A 718 1.77 21.48 65.73
N THR A 719 1.61 20.27 66.30
CA THR A 719 0.51 19.83 67.20
C THR A 719 -0.91 19.69 66.56
N LYS A 720 -1.83 18.80 66.98
CA LYS A 720 -1.95 18.00 68.22
C LYS A 720 -2.91 16.77 68.03
N LYS A 721 -2.49 15.58 68.50
CA LYS A 721 -3.23 14.46 69.15
C LYS A 721 -4.54 13.81 68.57
N HIS A 722 -4.47 12.48 68.39
CA HIS A 722 -5.49 11.40 68.61
C HIS A 722 -6.82 11.41 67.81
N SER A 723 -7.50 10.28 67.51
CA SER A 723 -7.34 8.83 67.82
C SER A 723 -8.16 7.94 66.86
N SER A 724 -7.77 6.65 66.69
CA SER A 724 -8.59 5.48 66.27
C SER A 724 -9.35 5.54 64.92
N ALA A 725 -9.74 4.45 64.25
CA ALA A 725 -9.29 3.05 64.12
C ALA A 725 -10.07 2.48 62.90
N GLY A 726 -9.53 1.53 62.14
CA GLY A 726 -10.28 0.94 61.01
C GLY A 726 -9.44 0.18 59.98
N GLU A 727 -9.74 -1.11 59.83
CA GLU A 727 -9.24 -2.07 58.84
C GLU A 727 -9.67 -1.68 57.41
N GLU A 728 -8.76 -1.65 56.43
CA GLU A 728 -8.33 -2.76 55.54
C GLU A 728 -9.05 -2.68 54.14
N PRO A 729 -8.82 -3.58 53.15
CA PRO A 729 -7.89 -3.30 52.05
C PRO A 729 -8.53 -3.10 50.67
N SER A 730 -7.78 -2.48 49.74
CA SER A 730 -8.06 -2.61 48.29
C SER A 730 -6.81 -2.57 47.40
N LYS A 731 -6.30 -3.78 47.12
CA LYS A 731 -5.96 -4.29 45.77
C LYS A 731 -5.11 -3.38 44.87
N CYS A 732 -3.79 -3.42 45.04
CA CYS A 732 -2.87 -3.27 43.91
C CYS A 732 -2.79 -4.61 43.16
N LEU A 733 -3.30 -4.64 41.93
CA LEU A 733 -3.30 -5.85 41.09
C LEU A 733 -1.95 -5.98 40.36
N ALA A 734 -1.42 -7.20 40.36
CA ALA A 734 -0.05 -7.49 39.95
C ALA A 734 0.15 -7.54 38.42
N LEU A 735 1.36 -7.21 37.99
CA LEU A 735 1.97 -7.69 36.74
C LEU A 735 3.43 -8.10 37.02
N TYR A 736 3.60 -9.25 37.67
CA TYR A 736 4.84 -10.02 37.57
C TYR A 736 4.60 -11.20 36.63
N GLY A 737 5.46 -11.36 35.64
CA GLY A 737 5.48 -12.57 34.83
C GLY A 737 5.95 -13.75 35.68
N THR A 738 5.24 -14.86 35.60
CA THR A 738 5.65 -16.13 36.19
C THR A 738 6.94 -16.60 35.53
N CYS A 739 7.93 -16.96 36.37
CA CYS A 739 9.04 -17.78 35.97
C CYS A 739 8.82 -19.12 36.68
N GLU A 740 8.36 -20.12 35.95
CA GLU A 740 8.18 -21.46 36.50
C GLU A 740 9.54 -22.06 36.87
N LYS A 741 9.57 -22.72 38.03
CA LYS A 741 10.51 -23.81 38.30
C LYS A 741 9.68 -25.08 38.20
N ASP A 742 9.97 -25.90 37.19
CA ASP A 742 10.83 -27.08 37.37
C ASP A 742 11.53 -27.42 36.03
#